data_AF-A0A3S9YKW0-F1
#
_entry.id   AF-A0A3S9YKW0-F1
#
_cell.length_a   1.000
_cell.length_b   1.000
_cell.length_c   1.000
_cell.angle_alpha   90.00
_cell.angle_beta   90.00
_cell.angle_gamma   90.00
#
_symmetry.space_group_name_H-M   'P 1'
#
loop_
_entity.id
_entity.type
_entity.pdbx_description
1 polymer ?
#
loop_
_entity_poly.entity_id
_entity_poly.type
_entity_poly.pdbx_seq_one_letter_code
_entity_poly.pdbx_strand_id
1 'polypeptide(L)'
;MNREPFPVSRRRVLLAGAGTAAALLGPSPGGGTAAAAGRPRAAAADSLQPYASYWFPDSLPSGTPGDGITWRSLAAWTPGADRDLAFNTTTVPLAERFTPVPPNTTARAGQARISALAAFDHTAGNPSQGSATADHYAPTHWAYLDELVFWGGSSGEGLILAPNAPVVDAAHRNGVPVLGTVFLPPVAYGGQLRWTRDLVQRDAAGRFPLATKLVQVAREYGFDGWFLNAETGGGDAALAGEMQAFLRALRAAGAGHGLRITWYDAMNRTGQVGWQGALDELNQPFFQDDAGPVADSMFVDFRWSAGRLADSGRLAEELGRSRYELWAGVDVESAGWDSGTDWEAILPTGRDHVVSYGFYRPEWTLSHLPAGRTPGQFHAADDRFWSGEGLDPTRPGGTGGGWRAPASAVADRSTLTSLPFATTFSTGHGLRWYENGTATSGTPWNHLGLQDRLPPRRWAVRTAGPRPDVSFDFADAWRGGSSLLVRGALDRPATLELFPARLPAGAATVLDLTHRTDPSSGPVTVEVAVALRDAPAPGEPAPYVHLPAGTLQPGDGWRTVSLRLGALGTGILHALGVRLTGRGGAAVAWRLGALAVRDGTASPAAPSGLTVTGTASSDGATAVRLSWRRATGAVRHYELYRQLPDGRREFLGGTCGTAYYVAGLRRAGDEPAARLEVRAVHELFTVSKPSKVQLPW
;
A
#
# COMPACT_ATOMS: atom_id res chain seq x y z
N MET A 1 -18.32 -34.97 7.40
CA MET A 1 -18.30 -35.36 5.97
C MET A 1 -19.53 -34.78 5.31
N ASN A 2 -19.35 -33.69 4.57
CA ASN A 2 -20.17 -33.28 3.42
C ASN A 2 -19.38 -32.14 2.79
N ARG A 3 -18.60 -32.49 1.76
CA ARG A 3 -17.82 -31.57 0.93
C ARG A 3 -18.80 -30.97 -0.08
N GLU A 4 -19.08 -29.68 0.00
CA GLU A 4 -19.61 -28.93 -1.13
C GLU A 4 -18.46 -28.43 -2.03
N PRO A 5 -18.68 -28.32 -3.35
CA PRO A 5 -17.61 -28.15 -4.32
C PRO A 5 -17.18 -26.69 -4.45
N PHE A 6 -15.86 -26.48 -4.50
CA PHE A 6 -15.22 -25.19 -4.79
C PHE A 6 -15.69 -24.59 -6.12
N PRO A 7 -15.86 -23.26 -6.24
CA PRO A 7 -16.09 -22.64 -7.54
C PRO A 7 -14.84 -22.78 -8.40
N VAL A 8 -15.07 -23.17 -9.66
CA VAL A 8 -14.05 -23.49 -10.66
C VAL A 8 -13.25 -22.24 -11.03
N SER A 9 -11.92 -22.34 -11.06
CA SER A 9 -11.02 -21.25 -11.46
C SER A 9 -11.22 -20.87 -12.95
N ARG A 10 -11.04 -19.58 -13.29
CA ARG A 10 -11.11 -19.03 -14.67
C ARG A 10 -10.26 -19.83 -15.68
N ARG A 11 -9.27 -20.58 -15.22
CA ARG A 11 -8.40 -21.44 -16.04
C ARG A 11 -9.14 -22.60 -16.75
N ARG A 12 -10.37 -22.95 -16.34
CA ARG A 12 -11.15 -24.06 -16.95
C ARG A 12 -12.35 -23.65 -17.82
N VAL A 13 -12.66 -22.36 -17.95
CA VAL A 13 -13.82 -21.91 -18.79
C VAL A 13 -13.40 -21.49 -20.21
N LEU A 14 -12.11 -21.45 -20.55
CA LEU A 14 -11.62 -21.04 -21.87
C LEU A 14 -11.02 -22.16 -22.74
N LEU A 15 -11.00 -23.42 -22.25
CA LEU A 15 -10.50 -24.58 -23.02
C LEU A 15 -11.58 -25.37 -23.78
N ALA A 16 -12.85 -24.93 -23.75
CA ALA A 16 -13.96 -25.59 -24.44
C ALA A 16 -14.58 -24.72 -25.56
N GLY A 17 -13.75 -23.93 -26.25
CA GLY A 17 -14.17 -23.07 -27.36
C GLY A 17 -13.84 -23.64 -28.73
N ALA A 18 -14.28 -24.86 -29.03
CA ALA A 18 -14.35 -25.38 -30.41
C ALA A 18 -15.38 -26.51 -30.50
N GLY A 19 -16.53 -26.24 -31.13
CA GLY A 19 -17.43 -27.30 -31.61
C GLY A 19 -18.90 -27.18 -31.21
N THR A 20 -19.70 -26.80 -32.21
CA THR A 20 -21.12 -27.17 -32.43
C THR A 20 -22.21 -26.73 -31.44
N ALA A 21 -23.16 -25.97 -31.99
CA ALA A 21 -24.46 -25.68 -31.41
C ALA A 21 -25.34 -26.93 -31.32
N ALA A 22 -25.99 -27.14 -30.16
CA ALA A 22 -27.29 -27.79 -30.04
C ALA A 22 -27.94 -27.39 -28.71
N ALA A 23 -29.24 -27.09 -28.77
CA ALA A 23 -30.08 -26.59 -27.69
C ALA A 23 -30.18 -27.53 -26.49
N LEU A 24 -30.31 -26.96 -25.28
CA LEU A 24 -31.09 -27.51 -24.16
C LEU A 24 -31.39 -26.38 -23.15
N LEU A 25 -32.68 -26.07 -23.02
CA LEU A 25 -33.26 -25.15 -22.04
C LEU A 25 -33.23 -25.77 -20.63
N GLY A 26 -32.76 -25.02 -19.63
CA GLY A 26 -32.80 -25.38 -18.20
C GLY A 26 -32.33 -24.19 -17.34
N PRO A 27 -32.85 -24.01 -16.10
CA PRO A 27 -32.85 -22.72 -15.42
C PRO A 27 -31.46 -22.34 -14.89
N SER A 28 -31.12 -21.06 -15.04
CA SER A 28 -29.86 -20.47 -14.57
C SER A 28 -29.79 -20.45 -13.03
N PRO A 29 -28.72 -20.98 -12.40
CA PRO A 29 -28.32 -20.58 -11.06
C PRO A 29 -27.45 -19.33 -11.15
N GLY A 30 -27.76 -18.34 -10.30
CA GLY A 30 -27.24 -16.97 -10.33
C GLY A 30 -25.72 -16.84 -10.15
N GLY A 31 -25.20 -15.75 -10.71
CA GLY A 31 -23.80 -15.34 -10.60
C GLY A 31 -23.37 -15.12 -9.15
N GLY A 32 -22.31 -15.82 -8.75
CA GLY A 32 -21.68 -15.68 -7.45
C GLY A 32 -20.93 -14.36 -7.35
N THR A 33 -21.50 -13.41 -6.63
CA THR A 33 -20.79 -12.27 -6.03
C THR A 33 -19.80 -12.81 -4.99
N ALA A 34 -18.53 -12.44 -5.09
CA ALA A 34 -17.58 -12.64 -3.99
C ALA A 34 -18.11 -11.91 -2.74
N ALA A 35 -18.51 -12.68 -1.73
CA ALA A 35 -19.05 -12.14 -0.50
C ALA A 35 -17.91 -11.52 0.34
N ALA A 36 -17.79 -10.20 0.28
CA ALA A 36 -17.13 -9.44 1.33
C ALA A 36 -17.97 -9.58 2.62
N ALA A 37 -17.33 -9.96 3.72
CA ALA A 37 -17.98 -10.19 5.01
C ALA A 37 -18.83 -8.97 5.43
N GLY A 38 -20.11 -9.21 5.70
CA GLY A 38 -21.13 -8.19 5.90
C GLY A 38 -20.81 -7.18 7.00
N ARG A 39 -20.69 -5.91 6.63
CA ARG A 39 -20.82 -4.76 7.52
C ARG A 39 -22.24 -4.18 7.40
N PRO A 40 -22.87 -3.67 8.49
CA PRO A 40 -24.22 -3.11 8.42
C PRO A 40 -24.24 -1.86 7.55
N ARG A 41 -25.25 -1.79 6.68
CA ARG A 41 -25.49 -0.80 5.64
C ARG A 41 -26.31 0.36 6.23
N ALA A 42 -25.77 1.59 6.20
CA ALA A 42 -26.50 2.80 6.58
C ALA A 42 -27.19 3.40 5.35
N ALA A 43 -28.49 3.70 5.47
CA ALA A 43 -29.30 4.33 4.43
C ALA A 43 -28.85 5.77 4.16
N ALA A 44 -29.02 6.21 2.91
CA ALA A 44 -28.64 7.54 2.42
C ALA A 44 -29.52 8.65 3.01
N ALA A 45 -29.05 9.27 4.09
CA ALA A 45 -29.07 10.73 4.22
C ALA A 45 -27.71 11.20 3.73
N ASP A 46 -27.67 12.00 2.66
CA ASP A 46 -26.50 12.54 1.95
C ASP A 46 -25.24 12.56 2.84
N SER A 47 -24.50 11.44 2.84
CA SER A 47 -23.58 11.18 3.93
C SER A 47 -22.43 12.16 3.80
N LEU A 48 -22.13 12.86 4.89
CA LEU A 48 -20.94 13.69 4.96
C LEU A 48 -19.64 12.87 4.84
N GLN A 49 -19.71 11.54 4.78
CA GLN A 49 -18.55 10.69 4.55
C GLN A 49 -17.95 10.98 3.16
N PRO A 50 -16.68 11.39 3.09
CA PRO A 50 -15.96 11.43 1.82
C PRO A 50 -15.53 10.02 1.40
N TYR A 51 -15.57 9.75 0.11
CA TYR A 51 -15.16 8.48 -0.50
C TYR A 51 -14.13 8.69 -1.61
N ALA A 52 -13.38 7.63 -1.94
CA ALA A 52 -12.54 7.62 -3.14
C ALA A 52 -13.38 7.92 -4.38
N SER A 53 -12.85 8.75 -5.27
CA SER A 53 -13.60 9.25 -6.42
C SER A 53 -13.56 8.26 -7.58
N TYR A 54 -14.73 8.05 -8.18
CA TYR A 54 -14.90 7.23 -9.37
C TYR A 54 -15.84 7.89 -10.37
N TRP A 55 -15.66 7.53 -11.64
CA TRP A 55 -16.40 8.13 -12.77
C TRP A 55 -16.65 7.13 -13.90
N PHE A 56 -17.64 7.45 -14.73
CA PHE A 56 -17.69 7.01 -16.12
C PHE A 56 -16.95 8.02 -17.01
N PRO A 57 -16.45 7.63 -18.20
CA PRO A 57 -15.79 8.56 -19.12
C PRO A 57 -16.66 9.78 -19.43
N ASP A 58 -17.87 9.55 -19.97
CA ASP A 58 -18.91 10.56 -20.09
C ASP A 58 -20.33 9.97 -19.99
N SER A 59 -20.72 9.06 -20.90
CA SER A 59 -22.05 8.47 -20.88
C SER A 59 -22.28 7.64 -19.61
N LEU A 60 -23.39 7.91 -18.92
CA LEU A 60 -23.77 7.17 -17.72
C LEU A 60 -24.50 5.86 -18.07
N PRO A 61 -24.57 4.88 -17.15
CA PRO A 61 -25.46 3.74 -17.29
C PRO A 61 -26.94 4.18 -17.35
N SER A 62 -27.80 3.30 -17.86
CA SER A 62 -29.26 3.51 -17.85
C SER A 62 -29.85 3.12 -16.50
N GLY A 63 -30.89 3.83 -16.05
CA GLY A 63 -31.62 3.54 -14.81
C GLY A 63 -31.15 4.40 -13.64
N THR A 64 -31.23 3.86 -12.44
CA THR A 64 -30.85 4.54 -11.20
C THR A 64 -29.66 3.80 -10.58
N PRO A 65 -28.63 4.51 -10.08
CA PRO A 65 -27.56 3.86 -9.33
C PRO A 65 -28.11 3.10 -8.12
N GLY A 66 -27.44 2.00 -7.76
CA GLY A 66 -27.74 1.29 -6.51
C GLY A 66 -27.40 2.13 -5.28
N ASP A 67 -27.87 1.71 -4.11
CA ASP A 67 -27.60 2.42 -2.85
C ASP A 67 -26.10 2.62 -2.61
N GLY A 68 -25.72 3.85 -2.23
CA GLY A 68 -24.33 4.22 -1.98
C GLY A 68 -23.50 4.47 -3.24
N ILE A 69 -24.10 4.32 -4.44
CA ILE A 69 -23.44 4.58 -5.72
C ILE A 69 -23.90 5.96 -6.24
N THR A 70 -22.95 6.72 -6.79
CA THR A 70 -23.23 7.98 -7.48
C THR A 70 -22.55 7.95 -8.83
N TRP A 71 -23.33 7.90 -9.91
CA TRP A 71 -22.79 7.99 -11.27
C TRP A 71 -22.37 9.43 -11.58
N ARG A 72 -21.11 9.59 -12.04
CA ARG A 72 -20.51 10.88 -12.39
C ARG A 72 -19.77 10.75 -13.72
N SER A 73 -19.83 11.79 -14.54
CA SER A 73 -19.01 11.90 -15.76
C SER A 73 -17.66 12.53 -15.42
N LEU A 74 -16.56 11.92 -15.91
CA LEU A 74 -15.22 12.50 -15.80
C LEU A 74 -15.10 13.76 -16.67
N ALA A 75 -15.78 13.81 -17.81
CA ALA A 75 -15.79 15.00 -18.68
C ALA A 75 -16.29 16.25 -17.93
N ALA A 76 -17.26 16.07 -17.03
CA ALA A 76 -17.84 17.14 -16.21
C ALA A 76 -17.05 17.44 -14.92
N TRP A 77 -16.08 16.60 -14.53
CA TRP A 77 -15.35 16.80 -13.28
C TRP A 77 -14.48 18.06 -13.33
N THR A 78 -14.51 18.85 -12.25
CA THR A 78 -13.58 19.96 -12.03
C THR A 78 -13.15 19.96 -10.56
N PRO A 79 -11.93 20.41 -10.24
CA PRO A 79 -11.46 20.49 -8.85
C PRO A 79 -12.41 21.30 -7.95
N GLY A 80 -12.95 22.41 -8.45
CA GLY A 80 -13.83 23.30 -7.68
C GLY A 80 -15.22 22.72 -7.38
N ALA A 81 -15.69 21.74 -8.16
CA ALA A 81 -16.97 21.07 -7.93
C ALA A 81 -16.84 19.80 -7.05
N ASP A 82 -15.62 19.39 -6.73
CA ASP A 82 -15.35 18.18 -5.98
C ASP A 82 -15.32 18.46 -4.47
N ARG A 83 -16.44 18.20 -3.81
CA ARG A 83 -16.60 18.40 -2.36
C ARG A 83 -15.67 17.53 -1.51
N ASP A 84 -15.13 16.45 -2.08
CA ASP A 84 -14.31 15.47 -1.37
C ASP A 84 -12.82 15.60 -1.70
N LEU A 85 -12.44 16.53 -2.60
CA LEU A 85 -11.06 16.75 -3.05
C LEU A 85 -10.08 16.88 -1.88
N ALA A 86 -10.36 17.77 -0.92
CA ALA A 86 -9.46 17.99 0.23
C ALA A 86 -9.25 16.75 1.13
N PHE A 87 -10.15 15.76 1.07
CA PHE A 87 -10.04 14.49 1.80
C PHE A 87 -9.31 13.42 0.99
N ASN A 88 -9.29 13.56 -0.34
CA ASN A 88 -8.67 12.65 -1.30
C ASN A 88 -7.31 13.13 -1.84
N THR A 89 -6.85 14.34 -1.49
CA THR A 89 -5.54 14.86 -1.90
C THR A 89 -4.40 14.32 -1.01
N THR A 90 -3.45 13.63 -1.65
CA THR A 90 -2.17 13.19 -1.10
C THR A 90 -1.29 14.38 -0.71
N THR A 91 -0.49 14.23 0.35
CA THR A 91 0.45 15.30 0.77
C THR A 91 1.88 14.82 0.98
N VAL A 92 2.11 13.51 0.97
CA VAL A 92 3.45 12.94 1.04
C VAL A 92 4.02 12.85 -0.38
N PRO A 93 5.17 13.48 -0.68
CA PRO A 93 5.83 13.33 -1.97
C PRO A 93 6.43 11.93 -2.14
N LEU A 94 6.50 11.45 -3.37
CA LEU A 94 7.16 10.19 -3.72
C LEU A 94 8.63 10.23 -3.30
N ALA A 95 9.01 9.39 -2.34
CA ALA A 95 10.36 9.37 -1.79
C ALA A 95 11.35 8.70 -2.74
N GLU A 96 12.56 9.25 -2.82
CA GLU A 96 13.67 8.57 -3.48
C GLU A 96 14.06 7.28 -2.74
N ARG A 97 14.55 6.31 -3.51
CA ARG A 97 14.94 4.99 -3.00
C ARG A 97 16.34 4.62 -3.43
N PHE A 98 16.97 3.76 -2.64
CA PHE A 98 18.20 3.06 -3.04
C PHE A 98 18.07 1.55 -2.83
N THR A 99 18.92 0.80 -3.51
CA THR A 99 19.05 -0.66 -3.39
C THR A 99 20.20 -0.98 -2.43
N PRO A 100 19.95 -1.46 -1.20
CA PRO A 100 21.00 -2.00 -0.35
C PRO A 100 21.55 -3.32 -0.92
N VAL A 101 22.69 -3.76 -0.38
CA VAL A 101 23.23 -5.09 -0.67
C VAL A 101 22.21 -6.15 -0.22
N PRO A 102 21.78 -7.09 -1.09
CA PRO A 102 20.70 -8.02 -0.78
C PRO A 102 20.97 -8.89 0.44
N PRO A 103 19.93 -9.25 1.22
CA PRO A 103 20.08 -10.06 2.44
C PRO A 103 20.41 -11.53 2.17
N ASN A 104 20.32 -11.98 0.92
CA ASN A 104 20.56 -13.36 0.47
C ASN A 104 21.18 -13.35 -0.94
N THR A 105 21.63 -14.51 -1.42
CA THR A 105 22.33 -14.65 -2.72
C THR A 105 21.39 -14.90 -3.90
N THR A 106 20.09 -15.14 -3.66
CA THR A 106 19.11 -15.44 -4.72
C THR A 106 18.47 -14.16 -5.26
N ALA A 107 18.28 -13.15 -4.41
CA ALA A 107 17.72 -11.86 -4.78
C ALA A 107 18.63 -11.10 -5.77
N ARG A 108 18.02 -10.57 -6.84
CA ARG A 108 18.74 -9.84 -7.90
C ARG A 108 18.45 -8.34 -7.83
N ALA A 109 19.51 -7.54 -7.91
CA ALA A 109 19.39 -6.09 -8.09
C ALA A 109 19.34 -5.76 -9.59
N GLY A 110 18.48 -4.81 -9.98
CA GLY A 110 18.38 -4.35 -11.37
C GLY A 110 17.71 -5.33 -12.35
N GLN A 111 17.23 -6.48 -11.88
CA GLN A 111 16.49 -7.46 -12.68
C GLN A 111 15.12 -7.72 -12.08
N ALA A 112 14.13 -7.86 -12.96
CA ALA A 112 12.70 -7.92 -12.64
C ALA A 112 12.24 -6.78 -11.73
N ARG A 113 10.94 -6.56 -11.75
CA ARG A 113 10.22 -5.59 -10.93
C ARG A 113 8.93 -6.25 -10.48
N ILE A 114 8.30 -5.70 -9.43
CA ILE A 114 6.98 -6.16 -8.98
C ILE A 114 5.93 -5.04 -9.04
N SER A 115 4.85 -5.31 -9.79
CA SER A 115 3.62 -4.51 -9.71
C SER A 115 2.56 -5.27 -8.91
N ALA A 116 1.71 -4.56 -8.17
CA ALA A 116 0.62 -5.15 -7.40
C ALA A 116 -0.71 -4.47 -7.75
N LEU A 117 -1.70 -5.23 -8.22
CA LEU A 117 -3.06 -4.77 -8.44
C LEU A 117 -3.90 -5.16 -7.21
N ALA A 118 -4.07 -4.24 -6.28
CA ALA A 118 -4.71 -4.51 -4.99
C ALA A 118 -6.00 -3.72 -4.82
N ALA A 119 -7.05 -4.40 -4.35
CA ALA A 119 -8.32 -3.77 -3.98
C ALA A 119 -8.32 -3.45 -2.48
N PHE A 120 -8.50 -2.17 -2.12
CA PHE A 120 -8.54 -1.76 -0.71
C PHE A 120 -9.97 -1.74 -0.13
N ASP A 121 -10.97 -1.60 -1.00
CA ASP A 121 -12.41 -1.70 -0.74
C ASP A 121 -13.14 -1.83 -2.10
N HIS A 122 -14.48 -1.82 -2.10
CA HIS A 122 -15.31 -1.67 -3.29
C HIS A 122 -15.03 -0.36 -4.04
N THR A 123 -15.46 -0.24 -5.31
CA THR A 123 -15.27 1.01 -6.09
C THR A 123 -16.05 2.14 -5.45
N ALA A 124 -17.34 1.91 -5.19
CA ALA A 124 -18.20 2.80 -4.44
C ALA A 124 -18.12 2.49 -2.95
N GLY A 125 -18.20 3.53 -2.12
CA GLY A 125 -18.20 3.36 -0.66
C GLY A 125 -16.81 3.18 -0.03
N ASN A 126 -15.71 3.20 -0.80
CA ASN A 126 -14.35 3.19 -0.29
C ASN A 126 -14.04 4.49 0.47
N PRO A 127 -13.89 4.50 1.81
CA PRO A 127 -13.70 5.72 2.56
C PRO A 127 -12.39 6.45 2.19
N SER A 128 -12.45 7.76 1.97
CA SER A 128 -11.26 8.55 1.60
C SER A 128 -10.11 8.45 2.60
N GLN A 129 -10.42 8.30 3.90
CA GLN A 129 -9.48 8.44 5.00
C GLN A 129 -9.60 7.29 6.02
N GLY A 130 -9.78 6.07 5.51
CA GLY A 130 -9.90 4.87 6.35
C GLY A 130 -11.17 4.83 7.19
N SER A 131 -11.21 3.97 8.20
CA SER A 131 -12.43 3.71 8.99
C SER A 131 -12.15 3.20 10.41
N ALA A 132 -13.20 3.12 11.23
CA ALA A 132 -13.13 2.63 12.62
C ALA A 132 -13.07 1.09 12.72
N THR A 133 -12.08 0.47 12.08
CA THR A 133 -11.82 -0.98 12.13
C THR A 133 -10.34 -1.25 11.88
N ALA A 134 -9.80 -2.29 12.51
CA ALA A 134 -8.45 -2.81 12.26
C ALA A 134 -8.43 -3.96 11.25
N ASP A 135 -9.60 -4.43 10.78
CA ASP A 135 -9.71 -5.40 9.69
C ASP A 135 -9.60 -4.67 8.35
N HIS A 136 -8.37 -4.41 7.92
CA HIS A 136 -8.04 -3.66 6.72
C HIS A 136 -6.75 -4.21 6.08
N TYR A 137 -6.66 -4.11 4.75
CA TYR A 137 -5.45 -4.49 4.03
C TYR A 137 -4.42 -3.38 4.20
N ALA A 138 -3.51 -3.57 5.15
CA ALA A 138 -2.46 -2.61 5.45
C ALA A 138 -1.09 -3.15 4.98
N PRO A 139 -0.78 -3.14 3.67
CA PRO A 139 0.44 -3.73 3.13
C PRO A 139 1.68 -3.05 3.71
N THR A 140 2.73 -3.84 3.91
CA THR A 140 3.95 -3.37 4.59
C THR A 140 5.24 -3.73 3.84
N HIS A 141 5.14 -4.55 2.79
CA HIS A 141 6.28 -5.04 1.99
C HIS A 141 6.60 -4.13 0.78
N TRP A 142 6.47 -2.82 0.97
CA TRP A 142 6.79 -1.81 -0.04
C TRP A 142 8.19 -1.95 -0.62
N ALA A 143 9.12 -2.48 0.17
CA ALA A 143 10.52 -2.71 -0.20
C ALA A 143 10.71 -3.53 -1.49
N TYR A 144 9.75 -4.38 -1.84
CA TYR A 144 9.79 -5.22 -3.04
C TYR A 144 8.91 -4.72 -4.17
N LEU A 145 8.05 -3.72 -3.92
CA LEU A 145 7.15 -3.16 -4.92
C LEU A 145 7.83 -2.05 -5.73
N ASP A 146 7.63 -2.08 -7.04
CA ASP A 146 8.01 -1.02 -7.98
C ASP A 146 6.80 -0.18 -8.41
N GLU A 147 5.59 -0.74 -8.34
CA GLU A 147 4.34 -0.05 -8.71
C GLU A 147 3.16 -0.66 -7.94
N LEU A 148 2.25 0.19 -7.46
CA LEU A 148 0.95 -0.23 -6.93
C LEU A 148 -0.15 0.27 -7.86
N VAL A 149 -1.02 -0.61 -8.31
CA VAL A 149 -2.27 -0.26 -9.00
C VAL A 149 -3.40 -0.34 -7.98
N PHE A 150 -4.06 0.79 -7.74
CA PHE A 150 -5.25 0.86 -6.90
C PHE A 150 -6.43 0.28 -7.67
N TRP A 151 -6.66 -1.02 -7.46
CA TRP A 151 -7.55 -1.82 -8.28
C TRP A 151 -9.02 -1.60 -7.90
N GLY A 152 -9.85 -1.41 -8.92
CA GLY A 152 -11.30 -1.31 -8.80
C GLY A 152 -11.93 -0.88 -10.11
N GLY A 153 -13.19 -0.50 -10.06
CA GLY A 153 -14.01 -0.19 -11.22
C GLY A 153 -14.97 -1.32 -11.56
N SER A 154 -16.20 -0.96 -11.90
CA SER A 154 -17.24 -1.88 -12.36
C SER A 154 -18.28 -1.15 -13.21
N SER A 155 -18.98 -1.88 -14.07
CA SER A 155 -20.04 -1.33 -14.92
C SER A 155 -21.22 -0.74 -14.15
N GLY A 156 -21.43 -1.17 -12.89
CA GLY A 156 -22.51 -0.71 -12.02
C GLY A 156 -22.13 0.51 -11.17
N GLU A 157 -20.85 0.71 -10.88
CA GLU A 157 -20.37 1.78 -9.99
C GLU A 157 -19.71 2.93 -10.77
N GLY A 158 -18.65 2.62 -11.51
CA GLY A 158 -17.80 3.57 -12.25
C GLY A 158 -16.58 2.85 -12.82
N LEU A 159 -16.04 3.36 -13.92
CA LEU A 159 -14.98 2.71 -14.71
C LEU A 159 -13.58 3.28 -14.44
N ILE A 160 -13.54 4.51 -13.92
CA ILE A 160 -12.31 5.26 -13.67
C ILE A 160 -12.26 5.49 -12.17
N LEU A 161 -11.26 4.95 -11.48
CA LEU A 161 -11.13 5.03 -10.02
C LEU A 161 -9.80 5.68 -9.66
N ALA A 162 -9.86 6.80 -8.93
CA ALA A 162 -8.69 7.43 -8.32
C ALA A 162 -8.35 6.74 -6.98
N PRO A 163 -7.06 6.58 -6.63
CA PRO A 163 -6.66 6.05 -5.34
C PRO A 163 -7.04 6.98 -4.20
N ASN A 164 -7.25 6.42 -3.00
CA ASN A 164 -7.43 7.22 -1.79
C ASN A 164 -6.09 7.79 -1.30
N ALA A 165 -6.10 9.00 -0.74
CA ALA A 165 -4.89 9.68 -0.26
C ALA A 165 -4.06 8.84 0.75
N PRO A 166 -4.66 8.12 1.73
CA PRO A 166 -3.89 7.33 2.70
C PRO A 166 -3.02 6.24 2.06
N VAL A 167 -3.50 5.57 1.01
CA VAL A 167 -2.72 4.55 0.29
C VAL A 167 -1.55 5.20 -0.44
N VAL A 168 -1.81 6.30 -1.15
CA VAL A 168 -0.77 7.03 -1.88
C VAL A 168 0.28 7.59 -0.91
N ASP A 169 -0.15 8.21 0.19
CA ASP A 169 0.76 8.74 1.22
C ASP A 169 1.68 7.65 1.80
N ALA A 170 1.16 6.45 2.05
CA ALA A 170 1.92 5.31 2.55
C ALA A 170 2.92 4.79 1.51
N ALA A 171 2.47 4.61 0.27
CA ALA A 171 3.30 4.15 -0.83
C ALA A 171 4.42 5.15 -1.14
N HIS A 172 4.09 6.44 -1.24
CA HIS A 172 5.03 7.54 -1.48
C HIS A 172 6.10 7.66 -0.38
N ARG A 173 5.73 7.51 0.90
CA ARG A 173 6.69 7.48 2.02
C ARG A 173 7.74 6.37 1.84
N ASN A 174 7.35 5.29 1.17
CA ASN A 174 8.19 4.14 0.84
C ASN A 174 8.71 4.15 -0.62
N GLY A 175 8.45 5.23 -1.37
CA GLY A 175 8.95 5.45 -2.74
C GLY A 175 8.28 4.59 -3.81
N VAL A 176 7.07 4.09 -3.56
CA VAL A 176 6.30 3.30 -4.53
C VAL A 176 5.27 4.21 -5.21
N PRO A 177 5.32 4.35 -6.55
CA PRO A 177 4.28 5.07 -7.28
C PRO A 177 2.95 4.31 -7.27
N VAL A 178 1.84 5.04 -7.24
CA VAL A 178 0.48 4.51 -7.23
C VAL A 178 -0.28 4.96 -8.47
N LEU A 179 -0.81 4.00 -9.22
CA LEU A 179 -1.68 4.24 -10.36
C LEU A 179 -3.15 4.10 -9.97
N GLY A 180 -3.99 5.01 -10.47
CA GLY A 180 -5.43 4.78 -10.54
C GLY A 180 -5.78 3.75 -11.62
N THR A 181 -7.05 3.35 -11.67
CA THR A 181 -7.52 2.35 -12.65
C THR A 181 -8.51 2.95 -13.64
N VAL A 182 -8.31 2.69 -14.93
CA VAL A 182 -9.33 2.83 -15.99
C VAL A 182 -9.67 1.42 -16.47
N PHE A 183 -10.82 0.91 -16.05
CA PHE A 183 -11.29 -0.43 -16.39
C PHE A 183 -12.54 -0.36 -17.28
N LEU A 184 -12.39 -0.80 -18.52
CA LEU A 184 -13.47 -0.99 -19.48
C LEU A 184 -13.88 -2.48 -19.42
N PRO A 185 -14.97 -2.85 -18.74
CA PRO A 185 -15.24 -4.24 -18.38
C PRO A 185 -15.59 -5.11 -19.58
N PRO A 186 -15.45 -6.45 -19.48
CA PRO A 186 -16.02 -7.36 -20.46
C PRO A 186 -17.54 -7.17 -20.62
N VAL A 187 -18.05 -7.42 -21.82
CA VAL A 187 -19.50 -7.37 -22.11
C VAL A 187 -20.29 -8.28 -21.17
N ALA A 188 -19.75 -9.45 -20.82
CA ALA A 188 -20.34 -10.40 -19.87
C ALA A 188 -20.54 -9.83 -18.46
N TYR A 189 -19.81 -8.77 -18.11
CA TYR A 189 -19.92 -8.05 -16.84
C TYR A 189 -20.48 -6.63 -17.02
N GLY A 190 -21.31 -6.43 -18.05
CA GLY A 190 -22.00 -5.17 -18.31
C GLY A 190 -21.14 -4.11 -19.01
N GLY A 191 -20.00 -4.48 -19.57
CA GLY A 191 -19.18 -3.61 -20.42
C GLY A 191 -19.93 -3.11 -21.65
N GLN A 192 -19.79 -1.81 -21.94
CA GLN A 192 -20.44 -1.19 -23.10
C GLN A 192 -19.43 -0.45 -23.95
N LEU A 193 -19.37 -0.80 -25.24
CA LEU A 193 -18.38 -0.24 -26.17
C LEU A 193 -18.47 1.29 -26.31
N ARG A 194 -19.65 1.87 -26.02
CA ARG A 194 -19.83 3.32 -25.97
C ARG A 194 -18.86 4.00 -25.00
N TRP A 195 -18.56 3.38 -23.85
CA TRP A 195 -17.64 3.98 -22.88
C TRP A 195 -16.20 4.00 -23.38
N THR A 196 -15.80 2.99 -24.16
CA THR A 196 -14.52 3.00 -24.87
C THR A 196 -14.46 4.14 -25.88
N ARG A 197 -15.56 4.37 -26.62
CA ARG A 197 -15.65 5.48 -27.60
C ARG A 197 -15.63 6.84 -26.92
N ASP A 198 -16.37 7.01 -25.83
CA ASP A 198 -16.36 8.24 -25.03
C ASP A 198 -14.94 8.55 -24.53
N LEU A 199 -14.24 7.53 -23.99
CA LEU A 199 -12.88 7.67 -23.48
C LEU A 199 -11.91 8.25 -24.52
N VAL A 200 -11.97 7.72 -25.75
CA VAL A 200 -11.07 8.09 -26.85
C VAL A 200 -11.66 9.16 -27.77
N GLN A 201 -12.75 9.81 -27.38
CA GLN A 201 -13.39 10.81 -28.22
C GLN A 201 -12.48 12.03 -28.40
N ARG A 202 -12.33 12.47 -29.65
CA ARG A 202 -11.64 13.73 -29.98
C ARG A 202 -12.59 14.91 -29.96
N ASP A 203 -12.07 16.07 -29.56
CA ASP A 203 -12.76 17.34 -29.78
C ASP A 203 -12.60 17.85 -31.22
N ALA A 204 -13.25 18.96 -31.55
CA ALA A 204 -13.17 19.58 -32.88
C ALA A 204 -11.75 20.00 -33.29
N ALA A 205 -10.82 20.11 -32.34
CA ALA A 205 -9.41 20.41 -32.59
C ALA A 205 -8.54 19.13 -32.69
N GLY A 206 -9.15 17.94 -32.69
CA GLY A 206 -8.47 16.65 -32.80
C GLY A 206 -7.75 16.19 -31.54
N ARG A 207 -7.98 16.86 -30.39
CA ARG A 207 -7.36 16.54 -29.09
C ARG A 207 -8.23 15.54 -28.33
N PHE A 208 -7.66 14.83 -27.37
CA PHE A 208 -8.39 13.92 -26.47
C PHE A 208 -8.68 14.61 -25.12
N PRO A 209 -9.90 15.13 -24.87
CA PRO A 209 -10.20 15.88 -23.65
C PRO A 209 -10.07 15.04 -22.38
N LEU A 210 -10.44 13.76 -22.46
CA LEU A 210 -10.36 12.86 -21.30
C LEU A 210 -8.93 12.46 -20.95
N ALA A 211 -7.99 12.47 -21.90
CA ALA A 211 -6.57 12.33 -21.59
C ALA A 211 -6.10 13.48 -20.68
N THR A 212 -6.47 14.72 -21.04
CA THR A 212 -6.19 15.91 -20.21
C THR A 212 -6.88 15.83 -18.84
N LYS A 213 -8.11 15.30 -18.77
CA LYS A 213 -8.82 15.12 -17.49
C LYS A 213 -8.15 14.10 -16.59
N LEU A 214 -7.71 12.97 -17.11
CA LEU A 214 -6.97 11.97 -16.34
C LEU A 214 -5.66 12.54 -15.77
N VAL A 215 -4.93 13.35 -16.54
CA VAL A 215 -3.75 14.08 -16.04
C VAL A 215 -4.14 15.10 -14.97
N GLN A 216 -5.22 15.84 -15.17
CA GLN A 216 -5.70 16.82 -14.19
C GLN A 216 -6.05 16.15 -12.86
N VAL A 217 -6.81 15.05 -12.88
CA VAL A 217 -7.19 14.28 -11.68
C VAL A 217 -5.93 13.80 -10.95
N ALA A 218 -4.99 13.15 -11.67
CA ALA A 218 -3.76 12.64 -11.07
C ALA A 218 -2.94 13.73 -10.36
N ARG A 219 -2.86 14.93 -10.95
CA ARG A 219 -2.15 16.07 -10.37
C ARG A 219 -2.84 16.69 -9.17
N GLU A 220 -4.16 16.85 -9.21
CA GLU A 220 -4.94 17.50 -8.15
C GLU A 220 -5.10 16.58 -6.93
N TYR A 221 -5.13 15.27 -7.16
CA TYR A 221 -5.16 14.26 -6.10
C TYR A 221 -3.74 13.87 -5.64
N GLY A 222 -2.73 14.00 -6.51
CA GLY A 222 -1.32 13.74 -6.18
C GLY A 222 -0.92 12.26 -6.24
N PHE A 223 -1.32 11.54 -7.30
CA PHE A 223 -0.88 10.16 -7.60
C PHE A 223 -0.24 10.06 -9.00
N ASP A 224 0.35 8.91 -9.32
CA ASP A 224 1.42 8.82 -10.32
C ASP A 224 0.99 8.32 -11.70
N GLY A 225 -0.31 8.24 -11.99
CA GLY A 225 -0.81 7.90 -13.33
C GLY A 225 -1.87 6.79 -13.34
N TRP A 226 -1.93 6.03 -14.42
CA TRP A 226 -3.09 5.17 -14.72
C TRP A 226 -2.74 3.80 -15.27
N PHE A 227 -3.37 2.78 -14.71
CA PHE A 227 -3.47 1.44 -15.27
C PHE A 227 -4.70 1.39 -16.19
N LEU A 228 -4.51 1.05 -17.46
CA LEU A 228 -5.59 0.96 -18.44
C LEU A 228 -5.86 -0.49 -18.82
N ASN A 229 -7.08 -0.93 -18.51
CA ASN A 229 -7.57 -2.25 -18.86
C ASN A 229 -8.78 -2.16 -19.79
N ALA A 230 -8.57 -2.48 -21.07
CA ALA A 230 -9.59 -2.42 -22.10
C ALA A 230 -10.11 -3.81 -22.49
N GLU A 231 -11.11 -4.33 -21.75
CA GLU A 231 -11.69 -5.66 -22.00
C GLU A 231 -13.08 -5.65 -22.66
N THR A 232 -13.60 -4.47 -23.02
CA THR A 232 -14.87 -4.36 -23.71
C THR A 232 -14.75 -4.83 -25.17
N GLY A 233 -15.33 -5.97 -25.49
CA GLY A 233 -15.40 -6.49 -26.86
C GLY A 233 -16.30 -5.69 -27.81
N GLY A 234 -16.16 -5.95 -29.12
CA GLY A 234 -16.98 -5.35 -30.18
C GLY A 234 -16.33 -4.15 -30.90
N GLY A 235 -15.07 -3.83 -30.58
CA GLY A 235 -14.29 -2.81 -31.28
C GLY A 235 -13.75 -3.28 -32.64
N ASP A 236 -13.20 -2.34 -33.40
CA ASP A 236 -12.55 -2.53 -34.69
C ASP A 236 -11.16 -1.85 -34.72
N ALA A 237 -10.43 -2.03 -35.82
CA ALA A 237 -9.09 -1.48 -35.96
C ALA A 237 -9.05 0.06 -35.89
N ALA A 238 -10.14 0.73 -36.27
CA ALA A 238 -10.24 2.18 -36.16
C ALA A 238 -10.32 2.61 -34.68
N LEU A 239 -11.15 1.95 -33.88
CA LEU A 239 -11.23 2.20 -32.44
C LEU A 239 -9.91 1.87 -31.72
N ALA A 240 -9.22 0.79 -32.13
CA ALA A 240 -7.88 0.46 -31.63
C ALA A 240 -6.87 1.57 -31.94
N GLY A 241 -6.91 2.12 -33.16
CA GLY A 241 -6.08 3.27 -33.55
C GLY A 241 -6.36 4.51 -32.70
N GLU A 242 -7.63 4.80 -32.38
CA GLU A 242 -7.98 5.90 -31.48
C GLU A 242 -7.53 5.63 -30.03
N MET A 243 -7.61 4.40 -29.55
CA MET A 243 -7.06 4.01 -28.23
C MET A 243 -5.54 4.22 -28.18
N GLN A 244 -4.81 3.79 -29.22
CA GLN A 244 -3.37 4.01 -29.30
C GLN A 244 -3.02 5.52 -29.31
N ALA A 245 -3.76 6.32 -30.09
CA ALA A 245 -3.58 7.76 -30.14
C ALA A 245 -3.94 8.45 -28.80
N PHE A 246 -4.99 7.97 -28.11
CA PHE A 246 -5.37 8.41 -26.78
C PHE A 246 -4.27 8.13 -25.75
N LEU A 247 -3.68 6.92 -25.75
CA LEU A 247 -2.57 6.57 -24.86
C LEU A 247 -1.36 7.49 -25.10
N ARG A 248 -1.00 7.77 -26.36
CA ARG A 248 0.06 8.73 -26.67
C ARG A 248 -0.25 10.13 -26.14
N ALA A 249 -1.48 10.59 -26.31
CA ALA A 249 -1.89 11.90 -25.81
C ALA A 249 -1.87 11.97 -24.28
N LEU A 250 -2.34 10.92 -23.59
CA LEU A 250 -2.27 10.79 -22.13
C LEU A 250 -0.82 10.80 -21.65
N ARG A 251 0.05 10.02 -22.31
CA ARG A 251 1.47 9.95 -21.97
C ARG A 251 2.16 11.29 -22.16
N ALA A 252 1.97 11.92 -23.31
CA ALA A 252 2.56 13.21 -23.62
C ALA A 252 2.11 14.31 -22.65
N ALA A 253 0.82 14.34 -22.29
CA ALA A 253 0.29 15.29 -21.33
C ALA A 253 0.76 15.02 -19.88
N GLY A 254 1.01 13.75 -19.53
CA GLY A 254 1.43 13.35 -18.18
C GLY A 254 2.94 13.37 -17.93
N ALA A 255 3.77 13.23 -18.96
CA ALA A 255 5.21 13.04 -18.82
C ALA A 255 5.92 14.19 -18.07
N GLY A 256 5.53 15.45 -18.33
CA GLY A 256 6.08 16.62 -17.64
C GLY A 256 5.73 16.68 -16.14
N HIS A 257 4.84 15.81 -15.68
CA HIS A 257 4.41 15.67 -14.29
C HIS A 257 4.86 14.35 -13.67
N GLY A 258 5.66 13.55 -14.39
CA GLY A 258 6.11 12.23 -13.92
C GLY A 258 5.03 11.16 -13.91
N LEU A 259 3.89 11.38 -14.57
CA LEU A 259 2.81 10.40 -14.63
C LEU A 259 3.18 9.21 -15.54
N ARG A 260 2.73 8.03 -15.13
CA ARG A 260 3.01 6.73 -15.76
C ARG A 260 1.75 6.08 -16.31
N ILE A 261 1.92 5.28 -17.35
CA ILE A 261 0.86 4.48 -17.95
C ILE A 261 1.27 3.01 -18.00
N THR A 262 0.41 2.16 -17.45
CA THR A 262 0.52 0.70 -17.55
C THR A 262 -0.65 0.17 -18.39
N TRP A 263 -0.35 -0.46 -19.52
CA TRP A 263 -1.35 -1.05 -20.42
C TRP A 263 -1.56 -2.53 -20.12
N TYR A 264 -2.81 -2.99 -20.06
CA TYR A 264 -3.12 -4.42 -19.93
C TYR A 264 -3.29 -5.10 -21.29
N ASP A 265 -2.68 -6.28 -21.46
CA ASP A 265 -2.78 -7.14 -22.64
C ASP A 265 -4.21 -7.70 -22.83
N ALA A 266 -5.10 -6.89 -23.43
CA ALA A 266 -6.49 -7.26 -23.74
C ALA A 266 -6.96 -6.79 -25.14
N MET A 267 -7.28 -5.51 -25.31
CA MET A 267 -7.60 -4.95 -26.63
C MET A 267 -6.35 -5.03 -27.52
N ASN A 268 -6.50 -5.58 -28.72
CA ASN A 268 -5.41 -5.67 -29.69
C ASN A 268 -5.60 -4.69 -30.86
N ARG A 269 -4.64 -4.64 -31.78
CA ARG A 269 -4.61 -3.70 -32.91
C ARG A 269 -5.77 -3.88 -33.90
N THR A 270 -6.50 -5.00 -33.85
CA THR A 270 -7.71 -5.21 -34.67
C THR A 270 -8.97 -4.68 -33.98
N GLY A 271 -8.86 -4.19 -32.75
CA GLY A 271 -9.98 -3.75 -31.90
C GLY A 271 -10.69 -4.87 -31.17
N GLN A 272 -10.29 -6.11 -31.41
CA GLN A 272 -10.81 -7.26 -30.69
C GLN A 272 -10.13 -7.38 -29.32
N VAL A 273 -10.88 -7.91 -28.35
CA VAL A 273 -10.31 -8.32 -27.07
C VAL A 273 -9.77 -9.72 -27.24
N GLY A 274 -8.45 -9.84 -27.20
CA GLY A 274 -7.72 -11.08 -27.30
C GLY A 274 -6.44 -10.93 -26.51
N TRP A 275 -6.38 -11.59 -25.36
CA TRP A 275 -5.21 -11.56 -24.51
C TRP A 275 -4.15 -12.54 -25.03
N GLN A 276 -2.95 -12.03 -25.30
CA GLN A 276 -1.90 -12.80 -25.95
C GLN A 276 -1.14 -13.67 -24.95
N GLY A 277 -1.05 -13.24 -23.68
CA GLY A 277 -0.10 -13.81 -22.73
C GLY A 277 1.34 -13.61 -23.20
N ALA A 278 1.58 -12.53 -23.96
CA ALA A 278 2.85 -12.15 -24.56
C ALA A 278 2.82 -10.66 -24.96
N LEU A 279 3.99 -10.08 -25.21
CA LEU A 279 4.15 -8.94 -26.11
C LEU A 279 4.36 -9.52 -27.52
N ASP A 280 3.53 -9.13 -28.48
CA ASP A 280 3.61 -9.59 -29.87
C ASP A 280 3.08 -8.55 -30.88
N GLU A 281 3.01 -8.90 -32.17
CA GLU A 281 2.55 -8.00 -33.24
C GLU A 281 1.12 -7.47 -33.05
N LEU A 282 0.27 -8.13 -32.26
CA LEU A 282 -1.12 -7.75 -32.04
C LEU A 282 -1.27 -6.67 -30.96
N ASN A 283 -0.38 -6.63 -29.96
CA ASN A 283 -0.47 -5.67 -28.85
C ASN A 283 0.74 -4.72 -28.74
N GLN A 284 1.84 -4.98 -29.47
CA GLN A 284 3.03 -4.13 -29.53
C GLN A 284 2.70 -2.64 -29.74
N PRO A 285 1.80 -2.23 -30.66
CA PRO A 285 1.52 -0.80 -30.88
C PRO A 285 1.00 -0.05 -29.65
N PHE A 286 0.48 -0.73 -28.63
CA PHE A 286 0.05 -0.11 -27.37
C PHE A 286 1.19 0.01 -26.34
N PHE A 287 2.29 -0.70 -26.54
CA PHE A 287 3.51 -0.61 -25.73
C PHE A 287 4.54 0.33 -26.35
N GLN A 288 4.88 0.09 -27.61
CA GLN A 288 5.87 0.82 -28.40
C GLN A 288 5.46 0.80 -29.87
N ASP A 289 5.57 1.94 -30.54
CA ASP A 289 5.36 2.05 -31.98
C ASP A 289 6.50 2.85 -32.64
N ASP A 290 6.42 3.08 -33.95
CA ASP A 290 7.44 3.82 -34.71
C ASP A 290 7.67 5.26 -34.20
N ALA A 291 6.66 5.87 -33.58
CA ALA A 291 6.77 7.19 -32.95
C ALA A 291 7.40 7.18 -31.54
N GLY A 292 7.60 6.00 -30.94
CA GLY A 292 8.19 5.81 -29.62
C GLY A 292 7.28 5.09 -28.60
N PRO A 293 7.55 5.25 -27.30
CA PRO A 293 6.75 4.63 -26.25
C PRO A 293 5.31 5.14 -26.20
N VAL A 294 4.35 4.19 -26.23
CA VAL A 294 2.92 4.46 -26.07
C VAL A 294 2.47 4.27 -24.62
N ALA A 295 3.02 3.27 -23.94
CA ALA A 295 2.87 3.04 -22.51
C ALA A 295 4.25 2.88 -21.85
N ASP A 296 4.36 3.24 -20.56
CA ASP A 296 5.60 3.10 -19.80
C ASP A 296 5.85 1.64 -19.39
N SER A 297 4.78 0.84 -19.26
CA SER A 297 4.88 -0.59 -19.04
C SER A 297 3.65 -1.36 -19.54
N MET A 298 3.76 -2.68 -19.66
CA MET A 298 2.66 -3.56 -20.09
C MET A 298 2.46 -4.69 -19.09
N PHE A 299 1.23 -4.86 -18.60
CA PHE A 299 0.83 -6.02 -17.82
C PHE A 299 0.35 -7.11 -18.77
N VAL A 300 1.13 -8.19 -18.85
CA VAL A 300 0.91 -9.33 -19.73
C VAL A 300 -0.10 -10.29 -19.08
N ASP A 301 -1.12 -10.70 -19.83
CA ASP A 301 -2.18 -11.58 -19.34
C ASP A 301 -1.65 -12.93 -18.84
N PHE A 302 -2.41 -13.56 -17.94
CA PHE A 302 -2.07 -14.80 -17.24
C PHE A 302 -1.81 -16.03 -18.12
N ARG A 303 -2.15 -16.01 -19.42
CA ARG A 303 -1.97 -17.13 -20.38
C ARG A 303 -0.58 -17.20 -21.02
N TRP A 304 0.44 -16.72 -20.32
CA TRP A 304 1.82 -16.80 -20.78
C TRP A 304 2.39 -18.23 -20.63
N SER A 305 3.53 -18.46 -21.30
CA SER A 305 4.37 -19.65 -21.16
C SER A 305 5.85 -19.24 -21.16
N ALA A 306 6.77 -20.12 -20.74
CA ALA A 306 8.21 -19.82 -20.76
C ALA A 306 8.71 -19.33 -22.13
N GLY A 307 8.25 -19.96 -23.22
CA GLY A 307 8.58 -19.52 -24.59
C GLY A 307 8.03 -18.13 -24.89
N ARG A 308 6.74 -17.89 -24.63
CA ARG A 308 6.10 -16.59 -24.87
C ARG A 308 6.75 -15.45 -24.11
N LEU A 309 7.11 -15.66 -22.83
CA LEU A 309 7.79 -14.63 -22.04
C LEU A 309 9.21 -14.37 -22.54
N ALA A 310 9.95 -15.42 -22.91
CA ALA A 310 11.27 -15.26 -23.49
C ALA A 310 11.23 -14.46 -24.81
N ASP A 311 10.25 -14.76 -25.68
CA ASP A 311 10.02 -14.06 -26.95
C ASP A 311 9.60 -12.61 -26.71
N SER A 312 8.68 -12.38 -25.75
CA SER A 312 8.25 -11.04 -25.35
C SER A 312 9.42 -10.18 -24.86
N GLY A 313 10.31 -10.77 -24.05
CA GLY A 313 11.49 -10.08 -23.55
C GLY A 313 12.48 -9.72 -24.65
N ARG A 314 12.68 -10.60 -25.65
CA ARG A 314 13.53 -10.29 -26.82
C ARG A 314 12.91 -9.21 -27.68
N LEU A 315 11.60 -9.29 -27.94
CA LEU A 315 10.89 -8.27 -28.72
C LEU A 315 10.96 -6.90 -28.03
N ALA A 316 10.82 -6.83 -26.70
CA ALA A 316 11.02 -5.58 -25.97
C ALA A 316 12.42 -4.99 -26.20
N GLU A 317 13.46 -5.82 -26.15
CA GLU A 317 14.85 -5.39 -26.40
C GLU A 317 15.07 -4.93 -27.85
N GLU A 318 14.51 -5.65 -28.83
CA GLU A 318 14.53 -5.28 -30.25
C GLU A 318 13.84 -3.92 -30.50
N LEU A 319 12.80 -3.62 -29.71
CA LEU A 319 12.08 -2.35 -29.69
C LEU A 319 12.80 -1.24 -28.91
N GLY A 320 13.99 -1.50 -28.37
CA GLY A 320 14.76 -0.55 -27.56
C GLY A 320 14.17 -0.30 -26.17
N ARG A 321 13.35 -1.23 -25.66
CA ARG A 321 12.69 -1.17 -24.36
C ARG A 321 13.25 -2.22 -23.42
N SER A 322 13.11 -1.99 -22.12
CA SER A 322 13.55 -2.99 -21.14
C SER A 322 12.56 -4.13 -21.08
N ARG A 323 13.04 -5.38 -21.11
CA ARG A 323 12.20 -6.55 -20.85
C ARG A 323 11.53 -6.53 -19.46
N TYR A 324 12.08 -5.75 -18.52
CA TYR A 324 11.53 -5.57 -17.18
C TYR A 324 10.44 -4.49 -17.10
N GLU A 325 10.03 -3.92 -18.24
CA GLU A 325 8.80 -3.13 -18.38
C GLU A 325 7.58 -3.99 -18.77
N LEU A 326 7.76 -5.32 -18.86
CA LEU A 326 6.70 -6.29 -19.04
C LEU A 326 6.42 -7.00 -17.72
N TRP A 327 5.20 -6.93 -17.21
CA TRP A 327 4.76 -7.60 -15.99
C TRP A 327 3.98 -8.87 -16.34
N ALA A 328 4.61 -10.04 -16.26
CA ALA A 328 3.89 -11.31 -16.37
C ALA A 328 2.84 -11.41 -15.25
N GLY A 329 1.56 -11.52 -15.62
CA GLY A 329 0.46 -11.60 -14.67
C GLY A 329 0.52 -12.88 -13.83
N VAL A 330 0.45 -12.73 -12.51
CA VAL A 330 0.36 -13.81 -11.53
C VAL A 330 -0.95 -13.66 -10.77
N ASP A 331 -1.91 -14.54 -11.05
CA ASP A 331 -3.21 -14.54 -10.38
C ASP A 331 -3.09 -15.20 -9.00
N VAL A 332 -3.26 -14.40 -7.96
CA VAL A 332 -3.21 -14.84 -6.56
C VAL A 332 -4.56 -14.71 -5.87
N GLU A 333 -5.62 -14.29 -6.59
CA GLU A 333 -6.91 -13.92 -6.00
C GLU A 333 -7.57 -15.06 -5.22
N SER A 334 -7.44 -16.29 -5.71
CA SER A 334 -8.13 -17.45 -5.12
C SER A 334 -7.25 -18.36 -4.28
N ALA A 335 -5.94 -18.41 -4.55
CA ALA A 335 -5.03 -19.39 -3.96
C ALA A 335 -3.75 -18.78 -3.38
N GLY A 336 -3.49 -17.48 -3.57
CA GLY A 336 -2.35 -16.83 -2.95
C GLY A 336 -1.02 -17.49 -3.31
N TRP A 337 -0.25 -17.84 -2.27
CA TRP A 337 1.00 -18.58 -2.44
C TRP A 337 0.82 -20.01 -2.96
N ASP A 338 -0.38 -20.59 -2.90
CA ASP A 338 -0.71 -21.91 -3.46
C ASP A 338 -1.07 -21.84 -4.95
N SER A 339 -0.99 -20.66 -5.59
CA SER A 339 -1.17 -20.52 -7.04
C SER A 339 -0.09 -21.28 -7.83
N GLY A 340 -0.54 -22.16 -8.74
CA GLY A 340 0.31 -23.00 -9.59
C GLY A 340 1.01 -22.26 -10.73
N THR A 341 1.88 -21.31 -10.36
CA THR A 341 2.67 -20.45 -11.25
C THR A 341 3.98 -21.14 -11.64
N ASP A 342 4.30 -21.16 -12.93
CA ASP A 342 5.60 -21.62 -13.42
C ASP A 342 6.65 -20.53 -13.19
N TRP A 343 7.22 -20.49 -11.99
CA TRP A 343 8.22 -19.49 -11.61
C TRP A 343 9.51 -19.58 -12.42
N GLU A 344 9.85 -20.72 -13.02
CA GLU A 344 11.04 -20.86 -13.85
C GLU A 344 10.88 -20.17 -15.22
N ALA A 345 9.64 -19.90 -15.65
CA ALA A 345 9.36 -19.09 -16.84
C ALA A 345 9.65 -17.60 -16.65
N ILE A 346 9.59 -17.09 -15.42
CA ILE A 346 9.79 -15.67 -15.08
C ILE A 346 11.18 -15.47 -14.45
N LEU A 347 11.52 -16.31 -13.47
CA LEU A 347 12.66 -16.19 -12.56
C LEU A 347 13.52 -17.47 -12.60
N PRO A 348 14.10 -17.86 -13.75
CA PRO A 348 14.82 -19.10 -13.90
C PRO A 348 16.00 -19.21 -12.92
N THR A 349 16.14 -20.35 -12.25
CA THR A 349 17.21 -20.57 -11.29
C THR A 349 18.58 -20.52 -11.98
N GLY A 350 19.50 -19.72 -11.44
CA GLY A 350 20.87 -19.61 -11.94
C GLY A 350 21.03 -18.83 -13.25
N ARG A 351 19.97 -18.20 -13.76
CA ARG A 351 20.00 -17.34 -14.94
C ARG A 351 19.35 -15.99 -14.63
N ASP A 352 19.48 -15.05 -15.57
CA ASP A 352 18.82 -13.75 -15.45
C ASP A 352 17.29 -13.88 -15.54
N HIS A 353 16.59 -13.01 -14.83
CA HIS A 353 15.13 -12.95 -14.89
C HIS A 353 14.66 -12.63 -16.32
N VAL A 354 13.58 -13.28 -16.76
CA VAL A 354 13.07 -13.21 -18.14
C VAL A 354 12.28 -11.92 -18.35
N VAL A 355 11.40 -11.57 -17.42
CA VAL A 355 10.58 -10.36 -17.41
C VAL A 355 10.26 -9.99 -15.95
N SER A 356 9.56 -8.88 -15.74
CA SER A 356 8.97 -8.54 -14.43
C SER A 356 7.67 -9.31 -14.22
N TYR A 357 7.04 -9.18 -13.05
CA TYR A 357 5.77 -9.84 -12.77
C TYR A 357 4.81 -8.95 -11.97
N GLY A 358 3.51 -9.19 -12.17
CA GLY A 358 2.45 -8.41 -11.55
C GLY A 358 1.50 -9.31 -10.76
N PHE A 359 1.35 -9.05 -9.46
CA PHE A 359 0.37 -9.76 -8.64
C PHE A 359 -1.02 -9.19 -8.85
N TYR A 360 -1.95 -10.01 -9.31
CA TYR A 360 -3.37 -9.68 -9.33
C TYR A 360 -4.04 -10.14 -8.04
N ARG A 361 -4.51 -9.16 -7.25
CA ARG A 361 -5.24 -9.32 -5.97
C ARG A 361 -4.42 -9.85 -4.78
N PRO A 362 -3.22 -9.27 -4.48
CA PRO A 362 -2.41 -9.71 -3.35
C PRO A 362 -3.05 -9.40 -1.98
N GLU A 363 -4.12 -8.59 -1.91
CA GLU A 363 -4.90 -8.45 -0.68
C GLU A 363 -5.57 -9.77 -0.23
N TRP A 364 -5.47 -10.82 -1.04
CA TRP A 364 -5.70 -12.20 -0.63
C TRP A 364 -5.04 -12.54 0.72
N THR A 365 -3.87 -11.98 1.05
CA THR A 365 -3.20 -12.20 2.35
C THR A 365 -4.05 -11.81 3.55
N LEU A 366 -5.00 -10.89 3.37
CA LEU A 366 -6.07 -10.61 4.33
C LEU A 366 -7.32 -11.45 4.07
N SER A 367 -7.80 -11.46 2.83
CA SER A 367 -9.15 -11.95 2.51
C SER A 367 -9.33 -13.47 2.68
N HIS A 368 -8.24 -14.26 2.56
CA HIS A 368 -8.27 -15.71 2.77
C HIS A 368 -8.40 -16.12 4.26
N LEU A 369 -8.09 -15.20 5.18
CA LEU A 369 -8.20 -15.47 6.61
C LEU A 369 -9.67 -15.51 7.04
N PRO A 370 -10.02 -16.34 8.05
CA PRO A 370 -11.40 -16.47 8.51
C PRO A 370 -11.95 -15.16 9.10
N ALA A 371 -13.28 -15.07 9.18
CA ALA A 371 -13.94 -13.99 9.90
C ALA A 371 -13.44 -13.87 11.35
N GLY A 372 -13.32 -12.64 11.86
CA GLY A 372 -12.72 -12.38 13.18
C GLY A 372 -11.19 -12.40 13.19
N ARG A 373 -10.54 -12.42 12.01
CA ARG A 373 -9.08 -12.26 11.87
C ARG A 373 -8.56 -11.02 12.59
N THR A 374 -7.34 -11.15 13.09
CA THR A 374 -6.62 -10.08 13.79
C THR A 374 -5.58 -9.43 12.87
N PRO A 375 -5.17 -8.18 13.14
CA PRO A 375 -4.06 -7.54 12.43
C PRO A 375 -2.77 -8.38 12.44
N GLY A 376 -2.47 -9.06 13.54
CA GLY A 376 -1.30 -9.94 13.64
C GLY A 376 -1.35 -11.14 12.70
N GLN A 377 -2.52 -11.78 12.54
CA GLN A 377 -2.69 -12.88 11.59
C GLN A 377 -2.53 -12.41 10.14
N PHE A 378 -3.06 -11.24 9.80
CA PHE A 378 -2.83 -10.61 8.50
C PHE A 378 -1.34 -10.38 8.24
N HIS A 379 -0.62 -9.71 9.14
CA HIS A 379 0.80 -9.43 8.94
C HIS A 379 1.65 -10.71 8.88
N ALA A 380 1.28 -11.77 9.61
CA ALA A 380 1.96 -13.07 9.49
C ALA A 380 1.73 -13.72 8.10
N ALA A 381 0.52 -13.64 7.56
CA ALA A 381 0.24 -14.10 6.21
C ALA A 381 0.97 -13.24 5.16
N ASP A 382 0.96 -11.92 5.31
CA ASP A 382 1.68 -11.01 4.42
C ASP A 382 3.20 -11.28 4.46
N ASP A 383 3.79 -11.45 5.65
CA ASP A 383 5.20 -11.85 5.80
C ASP A 383 5.51 -13.18 5.09
N ARG A 384 4.62 -14.18 5.14
CA ARG A 384 4.79 -15.43 4.37
C ARG A 384 4.75 -15.19 2.87
N PHE A 385 3.80 -14.40 2.38
CA PHE A 385 3.63 -14.11 0.95
C PHE A 385 4.89 -13.44 0.37
N TRP A 386 5.44 -12.46 1.09
CA TRP A 386 6.55 -11.63 0.61
C TRP A 386 7.94 -12.17 0.96
N SER A 387 8.12 -12.77 2.14
CA SER A 387 9.42 -13.28 2.62
C SER A 387 9.57 -14.81 2.49
N GLY A 388 8.48 -15.54 2.26
CA GLY A 388 8.46 -17.01 2.19
C GLY A 388 8.18 -17.70 3.52
N GLU A 389 8.00 -19.02 3.50
CA GLU A 389 7.53 -19.82 4.66
C GLU A 389 8.46 -19.74 5.88
N GLY A 390 9.76 -19.55 5.67
CA GLY A 390 10.73 -19.41 6.75
C GLY A 390 10.65 -18.07 7.49
N LEU A 391 9.89 -17.09 6.97
CA LEU A 391 9.79 -15.73 7.49
C LEU A 391 11.16 -15.09 7.75
N ASP A 392 12.17 -15.46 6.95
CA ASP A 392 13.56 -15.03 7.06
C ASP A 392 14.08 -14.71 5.64
N PRO A 393 14.07 -13.43 5.21
CA PRO A 393 14.55 -13.04 3.90
C PRO A 393 16.08 -13.18 3.76
N THR A 394 16.82 -13.48 4.83
CA THR A 394 18.26 -13.79 4.74
C THR A 394 18.53 -15.25 4.37
N ARG A 395 17.51 -16.10 4.52
CA ARG A 395 17.53 -17.52 4.16
C ARG A 395 16.23 -17.88 3.46
N PRO A 396 15.96 -17.30 2.28
CA PRO A 396 14.75 -17.65 1.55
C PRO A 396 14.76 -19.15 1.28
N GLY A 397 13.77 -19.86 1.81
CA GLY A 397 13.50 -21.26 1.44
C GLY A 397 12.89 -21.34 0.03
N GLY A 398 12.52 -22.55 -0.41
CA GLY A 398 11.56 -22.71 -1.52
C GLY A 398 12.13 -22.61 -2.94
N THR A 399 13.42 -22.89 -3.19
CA THR A 399 13.94 -22.97 -4.57
C THR A 399 13.46 -24.20 -5.36
N GLY A 400 12.65 -25.09 -4.76
CA GLY A 400 12.04 -26.24 -5.43
C GLY A 400 10.53 -26.07 -5.59
N GLY A 401 10.04 -26.01 -6.84
CA GLY A 401 8.65 -26.24 -7.30
C GLY A 401 7.47 -25.45 -6.70
N GLY A 402 7.64 -24.74 -5.59
CA GLY A 402 6.58 -24.03 -4.86
C GLY A 402 6.58 -22.51 -5.05
N TRP A 403 5.94 -21.79 -4.13
CA TRP A 403 5.86 -20.33 -4.14
C TRP A 403 7.24 -19.66 -4.14
N ARG A 404 7.51 -18.80 -5.13
CA ARG A 404 8.73 -17.98 -5.16
C ARG A 404 8.43 -16.61 -4.55
N ALA A 405 8.72 -16.49 -3.26
CA ALA A 405 8.49 -15.25 -2.54
C ALA A 405 9.37 -14.10 -3.09
N PRO A 406 8.83 -12.87 -3.21
CA PRO A 406 9.56 -11.67 -3.63
C PRO A 406 10.95 -11.48 -3.01
N ALA A 407 11.11 -11.72 -1.70
CA ALA A 407 12.41 -11.61 -1.02
C ALA A 407 13.49 -12.57 -1.54
N SER A 408 13.10 -13.65 -2.21
CA SER A 408 14.03 -14.59 -2.85
C SER A 408 14.43 -14.16 -4.27
N ALA A 409 13.66 -13.27 -4.90
CA ALA A 409 13.73 -12.98 -6.33
C ALA A 409 14.34 -11.61 -6.62
N VAL A 410 13.87 -10.57 -5.93
CA VAL A 410 14.26 -9.17 -6.18
C VAL A 410 14.92 -8.57 -4.95
N ALA A 411 15.92 -7.72 -5.17
CA ALA A 411 16.57 -6.99 -4.08
C ALA A 411 15.60 -5.98 -3.44
N ASP A 412 15.62 -5.91 -2.11
CA ASP A 412 14.85 -4.93 -1.34
C ASP A 412 15.28 -3.48 -1.68
N ARG A 413 14.48 -2.52 -1.23
CA ARG A 413 14.71 -1.08 -1.40
C ARG A 413 14.45 -0.34 -0.09
N SER A 414 15.15 0.77 0.12
CA SER A 414 14.98 1.64 1.29
C SER A 414 14.87 3.11 0.88
N THR A 415 14.10 3.88 1.67
CA THR A 415 13.94 5.35 1.56
C THR A 415 14.66 6.11 2.67
N LEU A 416 15.43 5.44 3.52
CA LEU A 416 16.10 6.08 4.66
C LEU A 416 17.38 6.78 4.21
N THR A 417 17.25 7.97 3.62
CA THR A 417 18.37 8.74 3.04
C THR A 417 18.64 10.09 3.72
N SER A 418 17.78 10.52 4.66
CA SER A 418 17.88 11.83 5.29
C SER A 418 17.49 11.82 6.77
N LEU A 419 18.09 12.74 7.55
CA LEU A 419 17.67 13.04 8.91
C LEU A 419 16.64 14.18 8.95
N PRO A 420 15.74 14.22 9.95
CA PRO A 420 15.54 13.18 10.97
C PRO A 420 14.81 11.95 10.40
N PHE A 421 15.06 10.79 11.00
CA PHE A 421 14.30 9.56 10.77
C PHE A 421 13.68 9.10 12.10
N ALA A 422 12.40 8.73 12.10
CA ALA A 422 11.83 7.96 13.19
C ALA A 422 10.73 7.01 12.74
N THR A 423 10.50 5.99 13.55
CA THR A 423 9.39 5.04 13.41
C THR A 423 8.90 4.65 14.80
N THR A 424 7.58 4.51 14.95
CA THR A 424 6.96 3.90 16.13
C THR A 424 6.38 2.54 15.78
N PHE A 425 6.75 2.01 14.62
CA PHE A 425 6.27 0.74 14.07
C PHE A 425 4.74 0.71 13.89
N SER A 426 4.14 1.87 13.62
CA SER A 426 2.73 1.99 13.25
C SER A 426 2.52 1.36 11.87
N THR A 427 1.67 0.34 11.79
CA THR A 427 1.36 -0.35 10.54
C THR A 427 0.25 0.33 9.73
N GLY A 428 -0.27 1.47 10.20
CA GLY A 428 -1.39 2.19 9.56
C GLY A 428 -2.77 1.72 10.01
N HIS A 429 -2.83 0.77 10.95
CA HIS A 429 -4.04 0.35 11.64
C HIS A 429 -3.73 -0.15 13.06
N GLY A 430 -4.76 -0.31 13.88
CA GLY A 430 -4.58 -0.81 15.24
C GLY A 430 -5.89 -1.08 15.96
N LEU A 431 -5.81 -1.93 17.00
CA LEU A 431 -6.96 -2.22 17.87
C LEU A 431 -7.27 -1.09 18.84
N ARG A 432 -6.26 -0.25 19.12
CA ARG A 432 -6.30 0.92 20.00
C ARG A 432 -5.34 1.97 19.46
N TRP A 433 -5.43 3.19 19.98
CA TRP A 433 -4.43 4.23 19.76
C TRP A 433 -3.67 4.52 21.05
N TYR A 434 -2.34 4.49 20.98
CA TYR A 434 -1.44 4.73 22.10
C TYR A 434 -0.71 6.06 21.96
N GLU A 435 -0.51 6.74 23.09
CA GLU A 435 0.39 7.89 23.26
C GLU A 435 1.28 7.64 24.47
N ASN A 436 2.61 7.65 24.25
CA ASN A 436 3.61 7.43 25.29
C ASN A 436 3.36 6.16 26.14
N GLY A 437 2.89 5.08 25.50
CA GLY A 437 2.57 3.81 26.15
C GLY A 437 1.20 3.74 26.82
N THR A 438 0.38 4.79 26.73
CA THR A 438 -0.98 4.81 27.30
C THR A 438 -2.02 4.80 26.18
N ALA A 439 -3.01 3.91 26.26
CA ALA A 439 -4.12 3.90 25.31
C ALA A 439 -5.03 5.13 25.51
N THR A 440 -5.10 6.03 24.52
CA THR A 440 -5.96 7.23 24.53
C THR A 440 -7.22 7.07 23.68
N SER A 441 -7.32 5.96 22.93
CA SER A 441 -8.58 5.50 22.34
C SER A 441 -8.64 3.97 22.35
N GLY A 442 -9.80 3.43 22.74
CA GLY A 442 -10.11 2.00 22.69
C GLY A 442 -10.73 1.54 21.37
N THR A 443 -10.96 2.46 20.43
CA THR A 443 -11.62 2.20 19.15
C THR A 443 -10.62 1.67 18.12
N PRO A 444 -10.89 0.52 17.48
CA PRO A 444 -10.09 0.06 16.35
C PRO A 444 -10.11 1.06 15.19
N TRP A 445 -9.02 1.14 14.43
CA TRP A 445 -8.87 2.14 13.38
C TRP A 445 -7.95 1.67 12.27
N ASN A 446 -8.16 2.20 11.06
CA ASN A 446 -7.19 2.18 9.97
C ASN A 446 -7.12 3.56 9.31
N HIS A 447 -5.90 3.97 8.96
CA HIS A 447 -5.59 5.10 8.10
C HIS A 447 -4.15 4.96 7.61
N LEU A 448 -3.95 4.44 6.39
CA LEU A 448 -2.62 4.11 5.88
C LEU A 448 -1.63 5.29 5.81
N GLY A 449 -2.11 6.53 5.69
CA GLY A 449 -1.27 7.72 5.79
C GLY A 449 -0.49 7.81 7.12
N LEU A 450 -0.96 7.15 8.19
CA LEU A 450 -0.29 7.06 9.50
C LEU A 450 0.68 5.87 9.61
N GLN A 451 0.85 5.07 8.56
CA GLN A 451 1.84 4.01 8.51
C GLN A 451 3.26 4.58 8.50
N ASP A 452 4.14 4.00 9.30
CA ASP A 452 5.54 4.38 9.36
C ASP A 452 6.36 3.75 8.23
N ARG A 453 7.61 4.19 8.11
CA ARG A 453 8.64 3.34 7.48
C ARG A 453 8.88 2.15 8.40
N LEU A 454 8.66 0.95 7.87
CA LEU A 454 8.77 -0.32 8.59
C LEU A 454 10.00 -1.10 8.10
N PRO A 455 10.53 -2.04 8.91
CA PRO A 455 11.65 -2.88 8.48
C PRO A 455 11.37 -3.58 7.14
N PRO A 456 12.21 -3.41 6.11
CA PRO A 456 11.98 -4.03 4.81
C PRO A 456 12.27 -5.54 4.81
N ARG A 457 13.08 -6.02 5.76
CA ARG A 457 13.55 -7.42 5.84
C ARG A 457 12.90 -8.13 7.03
N ARG A 458 11.70 -8.70 6.82
CA ARG A 458 10.90 -9.28 7.90
C ARG A 458 10.93 -10.81 7.87
N TRP A 459 11.61 -11.48 8.82
CA TRP A 459 12.52 -10.93 9.86
C TRP A 459 13.94 -11.48 9.74
N ALA A 460 14.86 -10.58 9.40
CA ALA A 460 16.29 -10.84 9.35
C ALA A 460 16.89 -10.89 10.76
N VAL A 461 17.16 -12.11 11.24
CA VAL A 461 17.73 -12.36 12.56
C VAL A 461 19.04 -13.14 12.44
N ARG A 462 20.10 -12.60 13.04
CA ARG A 462 21.43 -13.23 13.11
C ARG A 462 21.69 -13.71 14.53
N THR A 463 21.76 -15.02 14.71
CA THR A 463 22.06 -15.68 15.99
C THR A 463 22.77 -17.01 15.74
N ALA A 464 23.59 -17.43 16.70
CA ALA A 464 24.19 -18.77 16.74
C ALA A 464 23.35 -19.76 17.58
N GLY A 465 22.30 -19.27 18.27
CA GLY A 465 21.34 -20.06 19.03
C GLY A 465 20.01 -20.23 18.30
N PRO A 466 18.94 -20.64 19.00
CA PRO A 466 17.60 -20.68 18.44
C PRO A 466 17.15 -19.30 17.95
N ARG A 467 16.46 -19.27 16.82
CA ARG A 467 15.86 -18.05 16.28
C ARG A 467 14.66 -17.66 17.14
N PRO A 468 14.61 -16.44 17.72
CA PRO A 468 13.42 -15.96 18.40
C PRO A 468 12.28 -15.71 17.41
N ASP A 469 11.04 -15.72 17.93
CA ASP A 469 9.87 -15.21 17.22
C ASP A 469 9.93 -13.67 17.18
N VAL A 470 9.62 -13.10 16.02
CA VAL A 470 9.58 -11.65 15.81
C VAL A 470 8.30 -11.33 15.06
N SER A 471 7.54 -10.35 15.56
CA SER A 471 6.27 -9.95 14.95
C SER A 471 5.94 -8.50 15.25
N PHE A 472 5.05 -7.93 14.44
CA PHE A 472 4.27 -6.76 14.88
C PHE A 472 3.31 -7.19 15.99
N ASP A 473 3.20 -6.36 17.02
CA ASP A 473 2.27 -6.57 18.11
C ASP A 473 1.25 -5.43 18.19
N PHE A 474 0.00 -5.82 18.43
CA PHE A 474 -1.17 -4.95 18.48
C PHE A 474 -1.82 -4.93 19.87
N ALA A 475 -1.22 -5.62 20.84
CA ALA A 475 -1.70 -5.68 22.22
C ALA A 475 -1.18 -4.51 23.04
N ASP A 476 0.01 -3.99 22.72
CA ASP A 476 0.56 -2.78 23.32
C ASP A 476 1.53 -2.05 22.39
N ALA A 477 1.56 -0.72 22.47
CA ALA A 477 2.43 0.12 21.67
C ALA A 477 2.87 1.38 22.44
N TRP A 478 4.02 1.94 22.06
CA TRP A 478 4.44 3.22 22.63
C TRP A 478 3.66 4.38 22.00
N ARG A 479 3.44 4.35 20.69
CA ARG A 479 2.63 5.33 19.97
C ARG A 479 1.97 4.69 18.75
N GLY A 480 0.75 5.12 18.42
CA GLY A 480 0.03 4.60 17.25
C GLY A 480 -0.70 3.30 17.58
N GLY A 481 -0.66 2.32 16.67
CA GLY A 481 -1.47 1.09 16.77
C GLY A 481 -0.69 -0.20 16.97
N SER A 482 0.65 -0.16 16.89
CA SER A 482 1.49 -1.36 16.94
C SER A 482 2.90 -1.08 17.45
N SER A 483 3.58 -2.12 17.92
CA SER A 483 5.02 -2.14 18.25
C SER A 483 5.69 -3.38 17.62
N LEU A 484 7.01 -3.55 17.77
CA LEU A 484 7.65 -4.85 17.51
C LEU A 484 7.77 -5.64 18.80
N LEU A 485 7.65 -6.96 18.68
CA LEU A 485 7.79 -7.90 19.78
C LEU A 485 8.77 -9.01 19.39
N VAL A 486 9.76 -9.26 20.24
CA VAL A 486 10.69 -10.38 20.15
C VAL A 486 10.44 -11.34 21.31
N ARG A 487 10.13 -12.60 21.00
CA ARG A 487 9.83 -13.65 21.99
C ARG A 487 10.69 -14.90 21.81
N GLY A 488 11.05 -15.52 22.92
CA GLY A 488 11.70 -16.84 22.93
C GLY A 488 12.94 -16.90 23.80
N ALA A 489 13.58 -18.07 23.85
CA ALA A 489 14.84 -18.23 24.58
C ALA A 489 15.99 -17.59 23.80
N LEU A 490 16.80 -16.77 24.48
CA LEU A 490 18.03 -16.18 23.94
C LEU A 490 19.24 -16.72 24.73
N ASP A 491 19.65 -17.95 24.44
CA ASP A 491 20.85 -18.59 25.01
C ASP A 491 22.15 -18.02 24.40
N ARG A 492 22.05 -17.54 23.16
CA ARG A 492 23.06 -16.78 22.43
C ARG A 492 22.49 -15.40 22.05
N PRO A 493 23.36 -14.39 21.89
CA PRO A 493 22.93 -13.08 21.42
C PRO A 493 22.25 -13.16 20.04
N ALA A 494 21.11 -12.50 19.88
CA ALA A 494 20.39 -12.40 18.63
C ALA A 494 20.37 -10.95 18.15
N THR A 495 20.84 -10.71 16.93
CA THR A 495 20.79 -9.40 16.27
C THR A 495 19.63 -9.37 15.31
N LEU A 496 18.67 -8.49 15.56
CA LEU A 496 17.57 -8.17 14.67
C LEU A 496 17.99 -6.99 13.78
N GLU A 497 18.13 -7.25 12.48
CA GLU A 497 18.40 -6.21 11.49
C GLU A 497 17.08 -5.47 11.21
N LEU A 498 17.05 -4.15 11.34
CA LEU A 498 15.83 -3.36 11.19
C LEU A 498 15.79 -2.61 9.86
N PHE A 499 16.79 -1.76 9.59
CA PHE A 499 16.75 -0.89 8.42
C PHE A 499 18.10 -0.81 7.71
N PRO A 500 18.17 -1.11 6.41
CA PRO A 500 19.18 -0.56 5.53
C PRO A 500 18.97 0.95 5.39
N ALA A 501 20.05 1.72 5.43
CA ALA A 501 20.03 3.18 5.51
C ALA A 501 21.13 3.82 4.65
N ARG A 502 20.98 5.11 4.38
CA ARG A 502 22.02 6.03 3.90
C ARG A 502 21.85 7.36 4.65
N LEU A 503 21.88 7.30 5.98
CA LEU A 503 21.68 8.48 6.82
C LEU A 503 23.01 9.18 7.07
N PRO A 504 23.13 10.50 6.87
CA PRO A 504 24.33 11.22 7.30
C PRO A 504 24.49 11.09 8.81
N ALA A 505 25.71 10.88 9.28
CA ALA A 505 26.05 10.81 10.68
C ALA A 505 27.29 11.64 11.00
N GLY A 506 27.22 12.37 12.10
CA GLY A 506 28.30 13.19 12.62
C GLY A 506 28.27 13.33 14.14
N ALA A 507 29.02 14.30 14.66
CA ALA A 507 29.20 14.49 16.10
C ALA A 507 27.89 14.77 16.86
N ALA A 508 26.92 15.41 16.20
CA ALA A 508 25.62 15.74 16.79
C ALA A 508 24.59 14.60 16.71
N THR A 509 24.88 13.55 15.95
CA THR A 509 23.90 12.50 15.66
C THR A 509 23.64 11.63 16.89
N VAL A 510 22.36 11.51 17.23
CA VAL A 510 21.82 10.73 18.34
C VAL A 510 20.85 9.69 17.79
N LEU A 511 20.94 8.47 18.33
CA LEU A 511 19.92 7.44 18.14
C LEU A 511 19.14 7.26 19.44
N ASP A 512 17.81 7.39 19.35
CA ASP A 512 16.89 7.12 20.45
C ASP A 512 16.21 5.75 20.25
N LEU A 513 16.20 4.95 21.31
CA LEU A 513 15.57 3.63 21.35
C LEU A 513 14.53 3.59 22.47
N THR A 514 13.25 3.44 22.13
CA THR A 514 12.17 3.31 23.12
C THR A 514 11.68 1.87 23.20
N HIS A 515 11.84 1.25 24.37
CA HIS A 515 11.65 -0.18 24.53
C HIS A 515 11.23 -0.56 25.95
N ARG A 516 10.70 -1.78 26.12
CA ARG A 516 10.38 -2.37 27.43
C ARG A 516 10.45 -3.90 27.39
N THR A 517 10.40 -4.54 28.55
CA THR A 517 10.23 -5.99 28.71
C THR A 517 8.91 -6.28 29.40
N ASP A 518 8.18 -7.31 28.94
CA ASP A 518 6.94 -7.71 29.61
C ASP A 518 7.24 -8.25 31.04
N PRO A 519 6.30 -8.14 31.99
CA PRO A 519 6.48 -8.64 33.36
C PRO A 519 6.83 -10.13 33.46
N SER A 520 6.41 -10.93 32.47
CA SER A 520 6.72 -12.37 32.38
C SER A 520 8.02 -12.70 31.66
N SER A 521 8.75 -11.69 31.14
CA SER A 521 10.03 -11.87 30.46
C SER A 521 11.14 -12.26 31.45
N GLY A 522 12.22 -12.88 30.96
CA GLY A 522 13.53 -12.83 31.61
C GLY A 522 14.21 -11.47 31.42
N PRO A 523 15.24 -11.13 32.22
CA PRO A 523 16.02 -9.91 32.02
C PRO A 523 16.77 -9.93 30.68
N VAL A 524 16.88 -8.77 30.03
CA VAL A 524 17.47 -8.64 28.68
C VAL A 524 18.51 -7.54 28.64
N THR A 525 19.73 -7.84 28.21
CA THR A 525 20.70 -6.82 27.82
C THR A 525 20.44 -6.41 26.36
N VAL A 526 20.34 -5.12 26.12
CA VAL A 526 20.06 -4.54 24.80
C VAL A 526 21.25 -3.72 24.33
N GLU A 527 21.62 -3.93 23.08
CA GLU A 527 22.61 -3.13 22.37
C GLU A 527 21.97 -2.61 21.08
N VAL A 528 22.27 -1.37 20.71
CA VAL A 528 21.92 -0.84 19.39
C VAL A 528 22.99 -1.29 18.40
N ALA A 529 22.58 -1.87 17.28
CA ALA A 529 23.46 -2.32 16.22
C ALA A 529 23.45 -1.28 15.08
N VAL A 530 24.60 -0.70 14.76
CA VAL A 530 24.75 0.26 13.65
C VAL A 530 25.94 -0.08 12.78
N ALA A 531 25.85 0.16 11.47
CA ALA A 531 26.97 -0.03 10.55
C ALA A 531 27.27 1.25 9.77
N LEU A 532 28.56 1.58 9.63
CA LEU A 532 29.06 2.71 8.81
C LEU A 532 29.49 2.28 7.41
N ARG A 533 29.31 1.00 7.07
CA ARG A 533 29.61 0.43 5.76
C ARG A 533 28.48 -0.53 5.40
N ASP A 534 28.23 -0.68 4.11
CA ASP A 534 27.33 -1.70 3.60
C ASP A 534 27.82 -3.12 3.95
N ALA A 535 26.92 -4.10 3.83
CA ALA A 535 27.33 -5.50 3.81
C ALA A 535 28.33 -5.74 2.66
N PRO A 536 29.37 -6.55 2.88
CA PRO A 536 30.43 -6.75 1.89
C PRO A 536 29.95 -7.50 0.64
N ALA A 537 28.95 -8.37 0.77
CA ALA A 537 28.40 -9.16 -0.32
C ALA A 537 26.94 -9.59 -0.02
N PRO A 538 26.15 -9.97 -1.04
CA PRO A 538 24.83 -10.54 -0.84
C PRO A 538 24.85 -11.74 0.12
N GLY A 539 23.93 -11.78 1.08
CA GLY A 539 23.87 -12.84 2.10
C GLY A 539 24.69 -12.57 3.37
N GLU A 540 25.71 -11.72 3.29
CA GLU A 540 26.53 -11.34 4.45
C GLU A 540 25.88 -10.21 5.25
N PRO A 541 26.03 -10.18 6.59
CA PRO A 541 25.54 -9.08 7.40
C PRO A 541 26.40 -7.83 7.22
N ALA A 542 25.81 -6.66 7.48
CA ALA A 542 26.59 -5.43 7.62
C ALA A 542 27.59 -5.55 8.79
N PRO A 543 28.74 -4.85 8.74
CA PRO A 543 29.71 -4.86 9.83
C PRO A 543 29.22 -4.01 11.01
N TYR A 544 28.28 -4.57 11.79
CA TYR A 544 27.65 -3.90 12.92
C TYR A 544 28.63 -3.64 14.06
N VAL A 545 28.59 -2.40 14.56
CA VAL A 545 29.09 -2.02 15.88
C VAL A 545 27.91 -2.04 16.85
N HIS A 546 28.12 -2.66 18.00
CA HIS A 546 27.11 -2.78 19.05
C HIS A 546 27.37 -1.75 20.15
N LEU A 547 26.41 -0.88 20.39
CA LEU A 547 26.46 0.16 21.41
C LEU A 547 25.54 -0.21 22.58
N PRO A 548 26.00 -0.18 23.84
CA PRO A 548 25.19 -0.61 24.97
C PRO A 548 23.99 0.32 25.20
N ALA A 549 22.79 -0.27 25.25
CA ALA A 549 21.53 0.40 25.60
C ALA A 549 20.97 -0.06 26.97
N GLY A 550 21.84 -0.67 27.78
CA GLY A 550 21.56 -1.12 29.14
C GLY A 550 20.87 -2.48 29.24
N THR A 551 20.58 -2.90 30.47
CA THR A 551 19.83 -4.12 30.79
C THR A 551 18.45 -3.74 31.32
N LEU A 552 17.42 -4.44 30.89
CA LEU A 552 16.04 -4.28 31.37
C LEU A 552 15.72 -5.39 32.36
N GLN A 553 14.98 -5.03 33.42
CA GLN A 553 14.36 -5.99 34.30
C GLN A 553 12.88 -6.16 33.92
N PRO A 554 12.30 -7.34 34.13
CA PRO A 554 10.87 -7.56 33.87
C PRO A 554 10.02 -6.62 34.72
N GLY A 555 8.97 -6.04 34.12
CA GLY A 555 8.06 -5.12 34.81
C GLY A 555 8.43 -3.64 34.70
N ASP A 556 9.60 -3.29 34.16
CA ASP A 556 9.92 -1.92 33.79
C ASP A 556 8.98 -1.43 32.66
N GLY A 557 8.42 -0.23 32.80
CA GLY A 557 7.59 0.41 31.77
C GLY A 557 8.39 0.79 30.51
N TRP A 558 7.74 1.51 29.60
CA TRP A 558 8.43 2.08 28.43
C TRP A 558 9.55 3.03 28.88
N ARG A 559 10.78 2.77 28.40
CA ARG A 559 11.93 3.65 28.61
C ARG A 559 12.55 4.06 27.28
N THR A 560 13.11 5.26 27.22
CA THR A 560 13.87 5.74 26.07
C THR A 560 15.34 5.87 26.44
N VAL A 561 16.22 5.26 25.65
CA VAL A 561 17.68 5.39 25.78
C VAL A 561 18.20 6.17 24.59
N SER A 562 19.03 7.19 24.85
CA SER A 562 19.66 8.03 23.81
C SER A 562 21.16 7.74 23.73
N LEU A 563 21.63 7.37 22.55
CA LEU A 563 23.03 7.03 22.27
C LEU A 563 23.63 8.05 21.30
N ARG A 564 24.74 8.68 21.69
CA ARG A 564 25.50 9.54 20.76
C ARG A 564 26.32 8.67 19.81
N LEU A 565 26.14 8.88 18.51
CA LEU A 565 26.85 8.12 17.48
C LEU A 565 28.19 8.75 17.10
N GLY A 566 28.50 9.96 17.56
CA GLY A 566 29.73 10.68 17.21
C GLY A 566 31.03 9.92 17.51
N ALA A 567 31.04 9.00 18.48
CA ALA A 567 32.20 8.15 18.77
C ALA A 567 32.52 7.13 17.65
N LEU A 568 31.56 6.86 16.76
CA LEU A 568 31.76 6.01 15.59
C LEU A 568 32.44 6.78 14.43
N GLY A 569 32.57 8.10 14.55
CA GLY A 569 33.10 8.99 13.52
C GLY A 569 32.01 9.64 12.68
N THR A 570 32.45 10.41 11.69
CA THR A 570 31.58 11.05 10.69
C THR A 570 31.47 10.18 9.45
N GLY A 571 30.31 10.14 8.81
CA GLY A 571 30.10 9.37 7.58
C GLY A 571 28.63 9.13 7.29
N ILE A 572 28.34 7.94 6.74
CA ILE A 572 26.98 7.49 6.43
C ILE A 572 26.67 6.26 7.28
N LEU A 573 25.51 6.24 7.93
CA LEU A 573 24.95 5.03 8.52
C LEU A 573 24.27 4.21 7.43
N HIS A 574 24.75 2.98 7.26
CA HIS A 574 24.33 2.02 6.25
C HIS A 574 23.31 1.00 6.77
N ALA A 575 23.29 0.75 8.08
CA ALA A 575 22.32 -0.15 8.68
C ALA A 575 22.03 0.20 10.14
N LEU A 576 20.78 -0.06 10.56
CA LEU A 576 20.26 0.07 11.92
C LEU A 576 19.65 -1.28 12.36
N GLY A 577 19.84 -1.63 13.62
CA GLY A 577 19.31 -2.85 14.22
C GLY A 577 19.43 -2.84 15.74
N VAL A 578 19.06 -3.95 16.36
CA VAL A 578 19.20 -4.17 17.80
C VAL A 578 19.75 -5.56 18.06
N ARG A 579 20.61 -5.69 19.06
CA ARG A 579 21.11 -6.97 19.55
C ARG A 579 20.61 -7.21 20.96
N LEU A 580 20.04 -8.39 21.18
CA LEU A 580 19.44 -8.80 22.43
C LEU A 580 20.21 -9.99 23.00
N THR A 581 20.51 -9.93 24.29
CA THR A 581 21.12 -11.04 25.03
C THR A 581 20.26 -11.35 26.25
N GLY A 582 19.68 -12.55 26.28
CA GLY A 582 18.93 -13.03 27.44
C GLY A 582 19.83 -13.25 28.65
N ARG A 583 19.32 -13.00 29.86
CA ARG A 583 20.01 -13.26 31.13
C ARG A 583 19.20 -14.24 31.96
N GLY A 584 19.88 -15.14 32.65
CA GLY A 584 19.23 -16.06 33.60
C GLY A 584 18.44 -17.22 32.96
N GLY A 585 18.59 -17.48 31.66
CA GLY A 585 18.03 -18.65 30.98
C GLY A 585 16.50 -18.64 30.76
N ALA A 586 15.79 -17.62 31.23
CA ALA A 586 14.36 -17.45 30.98
C ALA A 586 14.08 -16.91 29.58
N ALA A 587 12.91 -17.26 29.03
CA ALA A 587 12.45 -16.73 27.75
C ALA A 587 12.24 -15.21 27.83
N VAL A 588 12.59 -14.51 26.75
CA VAL A 588 12.42 -13.06 26.66
C VAL A 588 11.08 -12.72 26.01
N ALA A 589 10.51 -11.59 26.41
CA ALA A 589 9.42 -10.91 25.73
C ALA A 589 9.74 -9.41 25.74
N TRP A 590 10.51 -8.99 24.73
CA TRP A 590 11.03 -7.64 24.59
C TRP A 590 10.29 -6.88 23.50
N ARG A 591 9.94 -5.62 23.78
CA ARG A 591 9.14 -4.77 22.89
C ARG A 591 9.92 -3.54 22.46
N LEU A 592 9.87 -3.24 21.17
CA LEU A 592 10.40 -2.02 20.58
C LEU A 592 9.24 -1.12 20.14
N GLY A 593 9.13 0.04 20.79
CA GLY A 593 8.03 0.98 20.58
C GLY A 593 8.41 2.20 19.74
N ALA A 594 9.69 2.57 19.71
CA ALA A 594 10.19 3.59 18.79
C ALA A 594 11.70 3.46 18.52
N LEU A 595 12.11 3.89 17.34
CA LEU A 595 13.49 4.10 16.94
C LEU A 595 13.59 5.44 16.23
N ALA A 596 14.54 6.29 16.60
CA ALA A 596 14.79 7.56 15.91
C ALA A 596 16.29 7.83 15.74
N VAL A 597 16.66 8.49 14.65
CA VAL A 597 18.00 9.03 14.39
C VAL A 597 17.86 10.50 14.04
N ARG A 598 18.63 11.36 14.72
CA ARG A 598 18.50 12.83 14.62
C ARG A 598 19.77 13.57 15.02
N ASP A 599 19.94 14.77 14.50
CA ASP A 599 20.97 15.73 14.98
C ASP A 599 20.41 16.74 16.00
N GLY A 600 19.08 16.86 16.07
CA GLY A 600 18.40 17.79 16.96
C GLY A 600 16.94 17.42 17.11
N THR A 601 16.25 18.11 18.02
CA THR A 601 14.80 18.03 18.14
C THR A 601 14.16 19.22 17.44
N ALA A 602 12.98 19.01 16.89
CA ALA A 602 12.15 20.08 16.34
C ALA A 602 10.71 19.77 16.71
N SER A 603 9.89 20.81 16.88
CA SER A 603 8.43 20.69 17.02
C SER A 603 7.77 21.54 15.94
N PRO A 604 6.70 21.05 15.29
CA PRO A 604 6.04 21.82 14.27
C PRO A 604 5.27 22.99 14.90
N ALA A 605 5.01 24.04 14.10
CA ALA A 605 4.12 25.09 14.52
C ALA A 605 2.68 24.56 14.71
N ALA A 606 1.85 25.30 15.45
CA ALA A 606 0.44 24.95 15.54
C ALA A 606 -0.26 25.13 14.19
N PRO A 607 -1.16 24.22 13.78
CA PRO A 607 -2.10 24.50 12.70
C PRO A 607 -3.00 25.69 13.07
N SER A 608 -3.61 26.33 12.08
CA SER A 608 -4.50 27.47 12.30
C SER A 608 -5.81 27.32 11.54
N GLY A 609 -6.84 28.06 11.97
CA GLY A 609 -8.13 28.08 11.29
C GLY A 609 -8.86 26.74 11.25
N LEU A 610 -8.72 25.90 12.29
CA LEU A 610 -9.56 24.72 12.43
C LEU A 610 -11.03 25.14 12.45
N THR A 611 -11.81 24.62 11.50
CA THR A 611 -13.21 24.94 11.33
C THR A 611 -14.03 23.71 10.98
N VAL A 612 -15.31 23.74 11.36
CA VAL A 612 -16.32 22.77 10.96
C VAL A 612 -16.91 23.22 9.63
N THR A 613 -16.82 22.37 8.60
CA THR A 613 -17.32 22.68 7.24
C THR A 613 -18.62 21.97 6.90
N GLY A 614 -19.06 21.02 7.72
CA GLY A 614 -20.35 20.35 7.58
C GLY A 614 -20.65 19.45 8.77
N THR A 615 -21.93 19.34 9.12
CA THR A 615 -22.42 18.48 10.20
C THR A 615 -23.70 17.76 9.79
N ALA A 616 -23.87 16.51 10.21
CA ALA A 616 -25.09 15.75 9.99
C ALA A 616 -25.35 14.90 11.24
N SER A 617 -26.52 15.05 11.84
CA SER A 617 -26.87 14.37 13.09
C SER A 617 -27.97 13.34 12.86
N SER A 618 -27.79 12.14 13.40
CA SER A 618 -28.75 11.04 13.34
C SER A 618 -28.53 10.13 14.56
N ASP A 619 -29.61 9.66 15.18
CA ASP A 619 -29.58 8.72 16.32
C ASP A 619 -28.65 9.11 17.48
N GLY A 620 -28.60 10.42 17.78
CA GLY A 620 -27.76 10.99 18.84
C GLY A 620 -26.26 11.00 18.55
N ALA A 621 -25.86 10.71 17.32
CA ALA A 621 -24.49 10.86 16.82
C ALA A 621 -24.43 11.99 15.77
N THR A 622 -23.33 12.74 15.77
CA THR A 622 -23.08 13.84 14.83
C THR A 622 -21.83 13.55 14.02
N ALA A 623 -21.99 13.39 12.71
CA ALA A 623 -20.92 13.33 11.74
C ALA A 623 -20.41 14.75 11.44
N VAL A 624 -19.11 14.91 11.26
CA VAL A 624 -18.45 16.22 11.13
C VAL A 624 -17.39 16.20 10.04
N ARG A 625 -17.42 17.20 9.15
CA ARG A 625 -16.30 17.55 8.27
C ARG A 625 -15.51 18.71 8.88
N LEU A 626 -14.19 18.55 8.94
CA LEU A 626 -13.27 19.53 9.49
C LEU A 626 -12.25 19.93 8.43
N SER A 627 -11.81 21.19 8.47
CA SER A 627 -10.65 21.66 7.70
C SER A 627 -9.80 22.62 8.51
N TRP A 628 -8.53 22.76 8.17
CA TRP A 628 -7.59 23.70 8.77
C TRP A 628 -6.54 24.16 7.77
N ARG A 629 -5.73 25.15 8.14
CA ARG A 629 -4.56 25.57 7.37
C ARG A 629 -3.33 24.78 7.80
N ARG A 630 -2.53 24.36 6.81
CA ARG A 630 -1.26 23.66 7.04
C ARG A 630 -0.37 24.49 7.98
N ALA A 631 0.15 23.83 9.01
CA ALA A 631 1.14 24.40 9.90
C ALA A 631 2.47 24.68 9.16
N THR A 632 3.18 25.73 9.57
CA THR A 632 4.50 26.05 9.03
C THR A 632 5.56 25.07 9.53
N GLY A 633 6.54 24.75 8.68
CA GLY A 633 7.63 23.83 8.99
C GLY A 633 7.38 22.39 8.57
N ALA A 634 8.26 21.48 9.00
CA ALA A 634 8.15 20.07 8.69
C ALA A 634 7.00 19.42 9.48
N VAL A 635 6.00 18.92 8.75
CA VAL A 635 4.83 18.22 9.31
C VAL A 635 4.75 16.85 8.65
N ARG A 636 4.79 15.80 9.47
CA ARG A 636 4.57 14.41 9.06
C ARG A 636 3.09 14.16 8.84
N HIS A 637 2.26 14.52 9.83
CA HIS A 637 0.81 14.35 9.81
C HIS A 637 0.13 15.25 10.84
N TYR A 638 -1.21 15.21 10.86
CA TYR A 638 -2.06 15.82 11.88
C TYR A 638 -2.81 14.77 12.67
N GLU A 639 -3.02 15.05 13.95
CA GLU A 639 -3.83 14.22 14.85
C GLU A 639 -4.96 15.04 15.42
N LEU A 640 -6.15 14.45 15.41
CA LEU A 640 -7.39 15.05 15.87
C LEU A 640 -7.81 14.40 17.18
N TYR A 641 -8.20 15.25 18.13
CA TYR A 641 -8.63 14.84 19.44
C TYR A 641 -9.91 15.55 19.85
N ARG A 642 -10.65 14.91 20.74
CA ARG A 642 -11.69 15.53 21.55
C ARG A 642 -11.19 15.70 22.97
N GLN A 643 -11.44 16.87 23.56
CA GLN A 643 -11.27 17.07 25.00
C GLN A 643 -12.60 16.77 25.70
N LEU A 644 -12.60 15.76 26.57
CA LEU A 644 -13.77 15.36 27.36
C LEU A 644 -13.95 16.26 28.60
N PRO A 645 -15.16 16.30 29.20
CA PRO A 645 -15.43 17.13 30.39
C PRO A 645 -14.54 16.82 31.60
N ASP A 646 -14.08 15.57 31.73
CA ASP A 646 -13.16 15.12 32.78
C ASP A 646 -11.68 15.48 32.51
N GLY A 647 -11.40 16.20 31.43
CA GLY A 647 -10.06 16.64 31.03
C GLY A 647 -9.28 15.62 30.21
N ARG A 648 -9.78 14.39 30.02
CA ARG A 648 -9.13 13.39 29.16
C ARG A 648 -9.19 13.82 27.69
N ARG A 649 -8.18 13.40 26.93
CA ARG A 649 -8.13 13.54 25.47
C ARG A 649 -8.46 12.19 24.84
N GLU A 650 -9.40 12.19 23.93
CA GLU A 650 -9.81 11.04 23.13
C GLU A 650 -9.30 11.24 21.70
N PHE A 651 -8.54 10.27 21.18
CA PHE A 651 -8.08 10.28 19.79
C PHE A 651 -9.24 9.99 18.85
N LEU A 652 -9.47 10.89 17.88
CA LEU A 652 -10.52 10.77 16.86
C LEU A 652 -9.98 10.24 15.53
N GLY A 653 -8.68 10.42 15.27
CA GLY A 653 -8.07 10.07 13.99
C GLY A 653 -6.88 10.93 13.63
N GLY A 654 -6.26 10.64 12.49
CA GLY A 654 -5.15 11.43 11.97
C GLY A 654 -5.03 11.29 10.47
N THR A 655 -4.42 12.29 9.82
CA THR A 655 -4.29 12.38 8.37
C THR A 655 -3.06 13.21 8.01
N CYS A 656 -2.44 12.97 6.85
CA CYS A 656 -1.36 13.82 6.36
C CYS A 656 -1.92 15.14 5.76
N GLY A 657 -3.17 15.10 5.29
CA GLY A 657 -3.89 16.22 4.70
C GLY A 657 -4.38 17.26 5.71
N THR A 658 -5.15 18.23 5.24
CA THR A 658 -5.68 19.34 6.06
C THR A 658 -7.20 19.35 6.19
N ALA A 659 -7.83 18.22 5.90
CA ALA A 659 -9.25 17.98 6.11
C ALA A 659 -9.46 16.58 6.69
N TYR A 660 -10.44 16.43 7.57
CA TYR A 660 -10.75 15.14 8.19
C TYR A 660 -12.24 14.97 8.45
N TYR A 661 -12.74 13.76 8.26
CA TYR A 661 -14.11 13.38 8.54
C TYR A 661 -14.20 12.56 9.83
N VAL A 662 -15.12 12.95 10.72
CA VAL A 662 -15.44 12.22 11.95
C VAL A 662 -16.85 11.67 11.84
N ALA A 663 -17.00 10.35 11.95
CA ALA A 663 -18.25 9.67 11.56
C ALA A 663 -19.42 9.80 12.54
N GLY A 664 -19.17 10.03 13.83
CA GLY A 664 -20.25 9.93 14.81
C GLY A 664 -19.86 10.34 16.22
N LEU A 665 -19.61 11.63 16.43
CA LEU A 665 -19.43 12.19 17.77
C LEU A 665 -20.74 12.07 18.57
N ARG A 666 -20.66 11.58 19.80
CA ARG A 666 -21.79 11.53 20.75
C ARG A 666 -21.52 12.43 21.95
N ARG A 667 -22.57 13.09 22.45
CA ARG A 667 -22.50 13.95 23.64
C ARG A 667 -21.99 13.17 24.85
N ALA A 668 -21.00 13.72 25.55
CA ALA A 668 -20.46 13.15 26.78
C ALA A 668 -21.09 13.86 27.99
N GLY A 669 -21.92 13.13 28.75
CA GLY A 669 -22.70 13.70 29.85
C GLY A 669 -23.56 14.87 29.38
N ASP A 670 -23.55 15.97 30.14
CA ASP A 670 -24.32 17.18 29.83
C ASP A 670 -23.48 18.30 29.19
N GLU A 671 -22.33 17.98 28.59
CA GLU A 671 -21.46 19.01 28.01
C GLU A 671 -22.22 19.85 26.96
N PRO A 672 -22.03 21.17 26.89
CA PRO A 672 -22.80 22.03 25.98
C PRO A 672 -22.26 22.00 24.52
N ALA A 673 -21.02 21.57 24.32
CA ALA A 673 -20.37 21.48 23.02
C ALA A 673 -19.21 20.48 23.06
N ALA A 674 -18.96 19.79 21.95
CA ALA A 674 -17.73 19.03 21.75
C ALA A 674 -16.55 19.98 21.53
N ARG A 675 -15.46 19.79 22.27
CA ARG A 675 -14.21 20.53 22.11
C ARG A 675 -13.25 19.73 21.25
N LEU A 676 -13.07 20.15 20.00
CA LEU A 676 -12.23 19.47 19.03
C LEU A 676 -10.89 20.21 18.92
N GLU A 677 -9.80 19.45 18.85
CA GLU A 677 -8.47 19.99 18.62
C GLU A 677 -7.71 19.22 17.55
N VAL A 678 -6.92 19.94 16.76
CA VAL A 678 -5.98 19.36 15.79
C VAL A 678 -4.57 19.82 16.11
N ARG A 679 -3.61 18.90 16.02
CA ARG A 679 -2.19 19.13 16.28
C ARG A 679 -1.36 18.67 15.10
N ALA A 680 -0.31 19.42 14.79
CA ALA A 680 0.70 18.97 13.84
C ALA A 680 1.69 18.04 14.56
N VAL A 681 2.16 17.03 13.84
CA VAL A 681 3.16 16.07 14.31
C VAL A 681 4.36 16.12 13.38
N HIS A 682 5.55 16.21 13.94
CA HIS A 682 6.81 16.20 13.20
C HIS A 682 7.31 14.76 12.99
N GLU A 683 8.29 14.55 12.11
CA GLU A 683 8.84 13.20 11.82
C GLU A 683 9.35 12.50 13.10
N LEU A 684 9.85 13.25 14.08
CA LEU A 684 10.28 12.75 15.40
C LEU A 684 9.12 12.55 16.41
N PHE A 685 7.87 12.59 15.97
CA PHE A 685 6.66 12.45 16.80
C PHE A 685 6.49 13.47 17.93
N THR A 686 7.24 14.57 17.89
CA THR A 686 6.96 15.77 18.68
C THR A 686 5.71 16.46 18.14
N VAL A 687 4.92 17.02 19.05
CA VAL A 687 3.57 17.50 18.75
C VAL A 687 3.46 19.00 19.02
N SER A 688 2.78 19.74 18.14
CA SER A 688 2.55 21.17 18.30
C SER A 688 1.58 21.50 19.43
N LYS A 689 1.47 22.80 19.74
CA LYS A 689 0.25 23.36 20.36
C LYS A 689 -0.96 23.10 19.44
N PRO A 690 -2.18 22.93 19.99
CA PRO A 690 -3.36 22.64 19.19
C PRO A 690 -3.96 23.88 18.54
N SER A 691 -4.63 23.69 17.40
CA SER A 691 -5.75 24.54 16.96
C SER A 691 -7.05 23.95 17.50
N LYS A 692 -8.04 24.77 17.87
CA LYS A 692 -9.25 24.32 18.56
C LYS A 692 -10.51 24.89 17.92
N VAL A 693 -11.60 24.12 17.96
CA VAL A 693 -12.95 24.56 17.61
C VAL A 693 -13.96 23.94 18.58
N GLN A 694 -15.08 24.63 18.79
CA GLN A 694 -16.21 24.10 19.56
C GLN A 694 -17.35 23.76 18.59
N LEU A 695 -17.93 22.59 18.77
CA LEU A 695 -19.13 22.13 18.06
C LEU A 695 -20.28 22.02 19.07
N PRO A 696 -21.24 22.97 19.08
CA PRO A 696 -22.45 22.86 19.90
C PRO A 696 -23.27 21.59 19.53
N TRP A 697 -23.94 21.01 20.52
CA TRP A 697 -24.77 19.81 20.36
C TRP A 697 -26.19 20.09 19.88
#